data_AF-A0A6G0U2M2-F1
#
_entry.id   AF-A0A6G0U2M2-F1
#
_cell.length_a   1.000
_cell.length_b   1.000
_cell.length_c   1.000
_cell.angle_alpha   90.00
_cell.angle_beta   90.00
_cell.angle_gamma   90.00
#
_symmetry.space_group_name_H-M   'P 1'
#
loop_
_entity.id
_entity.type
_entity.pdbx_description
1 polymer ?
#
loop_
_entity_poly.entity_id
_entity_poly.type
_entity_poly.pdbx_seq_one_letter_code
_entity_poly.pdbx_strand_id
1 'polypeptide(L)'
;MSKSRCTDVITSCRLMIIIALISSYDNCNYCRAVQSVTAADYLPYVRQDDFRPRDGGVDDFRQDRLHYGGSFAIPVADDGNRTHVQRLLRRTSDMVSKFLPFVASADVHTQCYKHTAVYLTQLNDFQLWATQMFDASAKFISTGWFDGSTYNLGNFDECVNVEVFERDDYIQGQYCLVEIEINPIPHSKFRTRKHVFNESSWDTLQASRDINCLFFSLMNRGKLDLAFDPNKSMRNRIYIAYCVPHTCNGGDVSKHMEGILREIPQQKITTSVGTVKCQTNTALPWTWGDYTFLSIIGFSFIFIGVSTYYDLFTSMSSFEHFQFSEKSKKHLILQSFSLSKNVRKLLTFPKTSDNLECIHGLKFISMCFIIVGHRFMFTLGSPIMNSNFIEYVSKLFKIINYQIITFLIYFKIEAMVILNGPILVDTFFIISGFLACYLLLEHIQKNPKAFQIPLFYIHRYVRLTPVYAIVIGFYCTMFIKIGTGPLWNEKVGSEVERCHESWWTNILYINNYIKPQKLCMIQSWYIACDTHLFLTAPIIVSLLYHKPKIGNLVLALILVATISTTFFVTYLGKLDAFLLVHIKTLRNPITDKTFRSLYIPTHTRATPYYVGMMTGLVRHKMKNSSYKINKYVVWSSWIVSIVLMFGTLFSAWWFYEPNYKYDAFVAALYGALYRITWAAGVSWTIIAVSTGNGGFIEPILCWKPVITLSRLTYCAFLCHGGLQLYTVGSIRTPFHTSYYNLVWLSFGDITLSFLAAFCLTLLYESPIIGLEKIFFNRDNKSRYVNNITTKISNLNVKPEKFQQITAP
;
A
#
# COMPACT_ATOMS: atom_id res chain seq x y z
N MET A 1 -28.92 1.58 40.15
CA MET A 1 -28.03 2.32 41.08
C MET A 1 -26.81 1.42 41.32
N SER A 2 -25.66 1.74 40.71
CA SER A 2 -24.46 2.34 41.37
C SER A 2 -23.87 1.38 42.43
N LYS A 3 -22.59 0.97 42.49
CA LYS A 3 -21.27 1.51 42.09
C LYS A 3 -20.30 0.32 42.17
N SER A 4 -19.45 0.01 41.19
CA SER A 4 -18.13 0.59 40.90
C SER A 4 -17.19 0.73 42.10
N ARG A 5 -16.14 -0.11 42.17
CA ARG A 5 -14.75 0.13 42.62
C ARG A 5 -14.16 -1.16 43.22
N CYS A 6 -13.47 -1.96 42.40
CA CYS A 6 -12.45 -2.89 42.89
C CYS A 6 -11.52 -3.45 41.78
N THR A 7 -11.31 -2.69 40.69
CA THR A 7 -10.50 -3.16 39.54
C THR A 7 -9.26 -2.33 39.22
N ASP A 8 -8.93 -1.30 40.02
CA ASP A 8 -7.79 -0.40 39.73
C ASP A 8 -6.49 -0.69 40.51
N VAL A 9 -6.44 -1.71 41.36
CA VAL A 9 -5.26 -1.99 42.21
C VAL A 9 -4.38 -3.13 41.68
N ILE A 10 -4.88 -3.95 40.75
CA ILE A 10 -4.16 -5.15 40.28
C ILE A 10 -3.20 -4.85 39.11
N THR A 11 -3.37 -3.71 38.44
CA THR A 11 -2.50 -3.31 37.30
C THR A 11 -1.17 -2.71 37.79
N SER A 12 -1.17 -1.98 38.91
CA SER A 12 0.02 -1.33 39.48
C SER A 12 1.02 -2.31 40.11
N CYS A 13 0.54 -3.45 40.64
CA CYS A 13 1.41 -4.47 41.22
C CYS A 13 2.21 -5.27 40.18
N ARG A 14 1.73 -5.39 38.93
CA ARG A 14 2.47 -6.11 37.88
C ARG A 14 3.65 -5.32 37.32
N LEU A 15 3.57 -3.98 37.30
CA LEU A 15 4.67 -3.11 36.88
C LEU A 15 5.79 -3.08 37.94
N MET A 16 5.43 -3.10 39.23
CA MET A 16 6.41 -3.20 40.33
C MET A 16 7.16 -4.54 40.35
N ILE A 17 6.50 -5.65 40.01
CA ILE A 17 7.15 -6.98 39.97
C ILE A 17 8.14 -7.08 38.81
N ILE A 18 7.88 -6.46 37.66
CA ILE A 18 8.80 -6.46 36.52
C ILE A 18 10.05 -5.61 36.81
N ILE A 19 9.89 -4.45 37.45
CA ILE A 19 11.03 -3.62 37.89
C ILE A 19 11.81 -4.30 39.02
N ALA A 20 11.14 -4.99 39.95
CA ALA A 20 11.78 -5.76 41.01
C ALA A 20 12.58 -6.96 40.46
N LEU A 21 12.04 -7.70 39.49
CA LEU A 21 12.71 -8.83 38.81
C LEU A 21 13.93 -8.39 37.99
N ILE A 22 13.90 -7.18 37.41
CA ILE A 22 15.07 -6.59 36.73
C ILE A 22 16.14 -6.18 37.74
N SER A 23 15.77 -5.75 38.95
CA SER A 23 16.75 -5.43 40.01
C SER A 23 17.35 -6.66 40.72
N SER A 24 16.72 -7.83 40.62
CA SER A 24 17.16 -9.05 41.33
C SER A 24 18.08 -9.97 40.51
N TYR A 25 18.44 -9.62 39.27
CA TYR A 25 19.28 -10.47 38.42
C TYR A 25 20.79 -10.36 38.73
N ASP A 26 21.20 -9.38 39.54
CA ASP A 26 22.58 -9.22 39.99
C ASP A 26 22.74 -9.68 41.44
N ASN A 27 22.73 -11.00 41.67
CA ASN A 27 23.48 -11.67 42.76
C ASN A 27 23.37 -13.20 42.68
N CYS A 28 23.83 -13.79 41.56
CA CYS A 28 24.10 -15.22 41.51
C CYS A 28 25.53 -15.49 42.02
N ASN A 29 25.74 -15.35 43.34
CA ASN A 29 26.94 -15.86 44.03
C ASN A 29 26.61 -16.59 45.35
N TYR A 30 25.34 -16.96 45.57
CA TYR A 30 24.90 -17.68 46.77
C TYR A 30 24.42 -19.11 46.43
N CYS A 31 25.28 -19.91 45.81
CA CYS A 31 25.10 -21.38 45.70
C CYS A 31 26.11 -22.16 46.57
N ARG A 32 26.62 -21.56 47.66
CA ARG A 32 27.37 -22.28 48.70
C ARG A 32 27.01 -21.75 50.09
N ALA A 33 25.83 -22.13 50.57
CA ALA A 33 25.51 -22.24 52.00
C ALA A 33 24.03 -22.67 52.15
N VAL A 34 23.70 -23.87 51.66
CA VAL A 34 22.48 -24.57 52.12
C VAL A 34 22.96 -25.60 53.12
N GLN A 35 23.01 -25.22 54.40
CA GLN A 35 22.99 -26.16 55.52
C GLN A 35 22.57 -25.42 56.79
N SER A 36 21.46 -25.86 57.40
CA SER A 36 20.82 -25.37 58.63
C SER A 36 20.26 -23.93 58.51
N VAL A 37 18.98 -23.64 58.72
CA VAL A 37 18.21 -23.81 59.96
C VAL A 37 16.70 -23.83 59.64
N THR A 38 15.98 -24.56 60.48
CA THR A 38 14.58 -25.00 60.41
C THR A 38 13.53 -23.93 60.72
N ALA A 39 12.31 -24.25 60.27
CA ALA A 39 11.05 -23.56 60.51
C ALA A 39 10.74 -23.28 61.99
N ALA A 40 10.17 -22.11 62.27
CA ALA A 40 9.19 -21.92 63.35
C ALA A 40 8.40 -20.60 63.16
N ASP A 41 7.08 -20.76 63.23
CA ASP A 41 6.06 -19.86 63.78
C ASP A 41 5.36 -18.79 62.93
N TYR A 42 4.06 -19.07 62.77
CA TYR A 42 2.98 -18.31 62.15
C TYR A 42 2.08 -17.67 63.23
N LEU A 43 1.65 -16.42 62.98
CA LEU A 43 0.40 -15.73 63.42
C LEU A 43 0.21 -15.35 64.91
N PRO A 44 -0.76 -14.44 65.29
CA PRO A 44 -1.67 -13.60 64.49
C PRO A 44 -1.89 -12.12 64.96
N TYR A 45 -2.64 -11.40 64.13
CA TYR A 45 -3.48 -10.19 64.33
C TYR A 45 -4.07 -9.92 65.73
N VAL A 46 -4.10 -8.63 66.12
CA VAL A 46 -5.10 -8.03 67.05
C VAL A 46 -5.50 -6.62 66.59
N ARG A 47 -6.75 -6.25 66.85
CA ARG A 47 -7.53 -5.08 66.41
C ARG A 47 -7.92 -4.21 67.64
N GLN A 48 -8.29 -2.95 67.34
CA GLN A 48 -9.19 -2.00 68.06
C GLN A 48 -8.61 -0.94 69.01
N ASP A 49 -8.90 0.32 68.61
CA ASP A 49 -9.58 1.43 69.31
C ASP A 49 -8.97 1.91 70.65
N ASP A 50 -8.85 3.22 70.99
CA ASP A 50 -9.94 4.17 71.19
C ASP A 50 -9.40 5.53 71.78
N PHE A 51 -10.25 6.58 71.81
CA PHE A 51 -10.20 7.88 72.56
C PHE A 51 -9.45 9.16 72.07
N ARG A 52 -10.20 9.98 71.27
CA ARG A 52 -10.77 11.35 71.50
C ARG A 52 -9.99 12.57 72.13
N PRO A 53 -10.47 13.83 71.88
CA PRO A 53 -9.67 15.04 71.57
C PRO A 53 -9.77 16.19 72.61
N ARG A 54 -9.08 17.33 72.38
CA ARG A 54 -9.39 18.65 72.96
C ARG A 54 -9.10 19.83 72.02
N ASP A 55 -9.97 20.83 72.14
CA ASP A 55 -10.23 22.04 71.34
C ASP A 55 -9.27 23.25 71.55
N GLY A 56 -9.29 24.20 70.59
CA GLY A 56 -9.55 25.63 70.88
C GLY A 56 -8.56 26.73 70.43
N GLY A 57 -9.07 27.72 69.65
CA GLY A 57 -8.62 29.14 69.54
C GLY A 57 -7.66 29.48 68.37
N VAL A 58 -8.04 30.13 67.25
CA VAL A 58 -8.46 31.53 66.96
C VAL A 58 -7.34 32.58 67.10
N ASP A 59 -6.84 33.15 65.99
CA ASP A 59 -6.80 34.60 65.68
C ASP A 59 -6.13 34.95 64.32
N ASP A 60 -6.52 36.10 63.79
CA ASP A 60 -6.44 36.61 62.42
C ASP A 60 -5.42 37.77 62.25
N PHE A 61 -5.17 38.18 60.99
CA PHE A 61 -4.52 39.42 60.48
C PHE A 61 -2.98 39.59 60.47
N ARG A 62 -2.38 39.62 59.25
CA ARG A 62 -2.00 40.87 58.53
C ARG A 62 -1.27 40.60 57.19
N GLN A 63 -1.69 41.37 56.17
CA GLN A 63 -0.99 41.61 54.90
C GLN A 63 0.30 42.42 55.11
N ASP A 64 1.34 42.16 54.31
CA ASP A 64 2.11 43.24 53.69
C ASP A 64 2.91 42.81 52.44
N ARG A 65 3.22 43.82 51.63
CA ARG A 65 3.49 43.84 50.18
C ARG A 65 4.91 43.48 49.73
N LEU A 66 4.97 42.89 48.53
CA LEU A 66 5.91 43.05 47.40
C LEU A 66 7.32 43.64 47.64
N HIS A 67 8.35 42.87 47.25
CA HIS A 67 9.49 43.40 46.48
C HIS A 67 10.08 42.34 45.53
N TYR A 68 10.27 42.76 44.27
CA TYR A 68 10.93 42.07 43.16
C TYR A 68 12.45 41.97 43.38
N GLY A 69 13.05 40.85 42.98
CA GLY A 69 14.49 40.72 42.72
C GLY A 69 15.14 39.50 43.39
N GLY A 70 15.36 38.42 42.64
CA GLY A 70 16.12 37.28 43.14
C GLY A 70 16.33 36.19 42.10
N SER A 71 17.54 36.11 41.56
CA SER A 71 18.05 35.05 40.70
C SER A 71 17.77 33.66 41.29
N PHE A 72 17.07 32.79 40.56
CA PHE A 72 16.83 31.41 40.97
C PHE A 72 18.14 30.59 40.82
N ALA A 73 18.91 30.51 41.91
CA ALA A 73 19.93 29.49 42.09
C ALA A 73 19.26 28.23 42.67
N ILE A 74 19.51 27.08 42.05
CA ILE A 74 19.06 25.77 42.51
C ILE A 74 19.78 25.48 43.85
N PRO A 75 19.09 25.12 44.94
CA PRO A 75 19.77 24.72 46.17
C PRO A 75 20.40 23.35 45.98
N VAL A 76 21.73 23.29 46.13
CA VAL A 76 22.46 22.03 46.33
C VAL A 76 22.15 21.57 47.75
N ALA A 77 21.30 20.55 47.87
CA ALA A 77 20.99 19.92 49.15
C ALA A 77 22.13 18.96 49.58
N ASP A 78 22.46 19.08 50.86
CA ASP A 78 23.55 18.46 51.61
C ASP A 78 23.55 16.91 51.58
N ASP A 79 24.75 16.34 51.58
CA ASP A 79 25.09 14.98 51.10
C ASP A 79 25.12 13.94 52.25
N GLY A 80 24.10 13.94 53.11
CA GLY A 80 24.17 13.26 54.41
C GLY A 80 23.30 12.01 54.62
N ASN A 81 22.16 11.85 53.92
CA ASN A 81 21.17 10.86 54.39
C ASN A 81 20.37 10.18 53.25
N ARG A 82 21.07 9.41 52.41
CA ARG A 82 20.42 8.62 51.35
C ARG A 82 20.22 7.16 51.75
N THR A 83 18.96 6.72 51.73
CA THR A 83 18.56 5.33 51.95
C THR A 83 19.16 4.42 50.87
N HIS A 84 19.37 3.14 51.19
CA HIS A 84 19.95 2.15 50.27
C HIS A 84 19.20 2.05 48.93
N VAL A 85 17.91 2.39 48.92
CA VAL A 85 17.04 2.48 47.73
C VAL A 85 17.41 3.67 46.83
N GLN A 86 17.71 4.84 47.40
CA GLN A 86 18.16 6.03 46.63
C GLN A 86 19.57 5.84 46.02
N ARG A 87 20.42 4.99 46.62
CA ARG A 87 21.69 4.58 46.02
C ARG A 87 21.53 3.56 44.89
N LEU A 88 20.55 2.65 44.99
CA LEU A 88 20.19 1.73 43.89
C LEU A 88 19.58 2.48 42.70
N LEU A 89 18.71 3.46 42.96
CA LEU A 89 18.12 4.32 41.93
C LEU A 89 19.17 5.13 41.15
N ARG A 90 20.32 5.47 41.75
CA ARG A 90 21.42 6.16 41.05
C ARG A 90 22.28 5.23 40.17
N ARG A 91 22.33 3.93 40.48
CA ARG A 91 22.99 2.93 39.61
C ARG A 91 22.06 2.46 38.49
N THR A 92 20.75 2.40 38.72
CA THR A 92 19.77 2.25 37.65
C THR A 92 19.57 3.55 36.86
N SER A 93 19.82 4.73 37.45
CA SER A 93 19.71 6.01 36.75
C SER A 93 20.69 6.16 35.60
N ASP A 94 21.86 5.54 35.61
CA ASP A 94 22.80 5.62 34.46
C ASP A 94 22.31 4.86 33.22
N MET A 95 21.49 3.81 33.41
CA MET A 95 20.89 3.07 32.30
C MET A 95 19.55 3.69 31.90
N VAL A 96 18.73 4.09 32.88
CA VAL A 96 17.44 4.76 32.64
C VAL A 96 17.63 6.17 32.06
N SER A 97 18.65 6.92 32.48
CA SER A 97 18.96 8.26 31.94
C SER A 97 19.33 8.24 30.46
N LYS A 98 19.93 7.15 29.98
CA LYS A 98 20.23 6.95 28.56
C LYS A 98 18.99 6.69 27.71
N PHE A 99 17.89 6.29 28.34
CA PHE A 99 16.58 6.06 27.71
C PHE A 99 15.57 7.17 28.03
N LEU A 100 15.98 8.22 28.75
CA LEU A 100 15.16 9.40 28.93
C LEU A 100 15.08 10.14 27.58
N PRO A 101 13.88 10.40 27.06
CA PRO A 101 13.69 11.22 25.87
C PRO A 101 13.92 12.69 26.27
N PHE A 102 15.16 13.07 26.60
CA PHE A 102 15.50 14.44 26.93
C PHE A 102 15.76 15.22 25.64
N VAL A 103 15.37 16.49 25.54
CA VAL A 103 15.90 17.37 24.50
C VAL A 103 16.95 18.25 25.16
N ALA A 104 18.22 17.85 25.06
CA ALA A 104 19.34 18.71 25.41
C ALA A 104 19.53 19.72 24.27
N SER A 105 18.69 20.75 24.20
CA SER A 105 18.99 21.89 23.34
C SER A 105 20.09 22.72 23.99
N ALA A 106 21.11 23.06 23.19
CA ALA A 106 22.29 23.86 23.55
C ALA A 106 21.99 25.32 23.95
N ASP A 107 20.72 25.74 23.92
CA ASP A 107 20.26 27.07 24.36
C ASP A 107 19.20 26.93 25.47
N VAL A 108 19.60 27.28 26.69
CA VAL A 108 18.79 27.24 27.93
C VAL A 108 17.52 28.11 27.83
N HIS A 109 17.44 28.99 26.82
CA HIS A 109 16.35 29.96 26.64
C HIS A 109 15.20 29.47 25.77
N THR A 110 15.28 28.30 25.12
CA THR A 110 14.19 27.82 24.24
C THR A 110 13.01 27.25 25.04
N GLN A 111 11.80 27.33 24.48
CA GLN A 111 10.62 26.79 25.14
C GLN A 111 10.60 25.25 25.19
N CYS A 112 11.22 24.60 24.20
CA CYS A 112 11.50 23.16 24.24
C CYS A 112 12.33 22.78 25.47
N TYR A 113 13.39 23.54 25.80
CA TYR A 113 14.21 23.28 26.99
C TYR A 113 13.38 23.40 28.27
N LYS A 114 12.60 24.47 28.42
CA LYS A 114 11.73 24.68 29.60
C LYS A 114 10.74 23.53 29.78
N HIS A 115 10.01 23.16 28.73
CA HIS A 115 9.02 22.07 28.80
C HIS A 115 9.70 20.71 29.05
N THR A 116 10.89 20.49 28.50
CA THR A 116 11.69 19.29 28.77
C THR A 116 12.14 19.24 30.24
N ALA A 117 12.55 20.36 30.82
CA ALA A 117 12.95 20.42 32.24
C ALA A 117 11.78 20.11 33.18
N VAL A 118 10.58 20.65 32.88
CA VAL A 118 9.35 20.32 33.60
C VAL A 118 9.05 18.83 33.48
N TYR A 119 9.10 18.30 32.26
CA TYR A 119 8.91 16.87 31.99
C TYR A 119 9.85 15.98 32.80
N LEU A 120 11.14 16.28 32.84
CA LEU A 120 12.12 15.49 33.59
C LEU A 120 11.93 15.57 35.11
N THR A 121 11.63 16.77 35.62
CA THR A 121 11.36 16.96 37.04
C THR A 121 10.15 16.15 37.48
N GLN A 122 9.07 16.21 36.69
CA GLN A 122 7.83 15.50 36.99
C GLN A 122 7.92 13.99 36.75
N LEU A 123 8.78 13.56 35.82
CA LEU A 123 9.11 12.15 35.67
C LEU A 123 9.86 11.60 36.89
N ASN A 124 10.79 12.37 37.46
CA ASN A 124 11.48 12.00 38.69
C ASN A 124 10.50 11.90 39.89
N ASP A 125 9.46 12.74 39.88
CA ASP A 125 8.38 12.70 40.87
C ASP A 125 7.29 11.65 40.55
N PHE A 126 7.50 10.82 39.51
CA PHE A 126 6.56 9.79 39.04
C PHE A 126 5.15 10.32 38.72
N GLN A 127 5.06 11.56 38.23
CA GLN A 127 3.80 12.09 37.71
C GLN A 127 3.32 11.25 36.53
N LEU A 128 2.00 11.02 36.46
CA LEU A 128 1.41 10.08 35.52
C LEU A 128 1.69 10.47 34.06
N TRP A 129 1.45 11.72 33.67
CA TRP A 129 1.62 12.17 32.29
C TRP A 129 3.08 12.08 31.82
N ALA A 130 4.03 12.39 32.71
CA ALA A 130 5.46 12.30 32.41
C ALA A 130 5.88 10.83 32.28
N THR A 131 5.35 9.97 33.16
CA THR A 131 5.56 8.53 33.07
C THR A 131 4.96 7.96 31.77
N GLN A 132 3.80 8.44 31.32
CA GLN A 132 3.16 8.05 30.05
C GLN A 132 4.01 8.46 28.84
N MET A 133 4.52 9.70 28.79
CA MET A 133 5.43 10.13 27.71
C MET A 133 6.71 9.30 27.70
N PHE A 134 7.25 8.98 28.88
CA PHE A 134 8.39 8.07 28.99
C PHE A 134 8.02 6.71 28.42
N ASP A 135 6.99 6.03 28.95
CA ASP A 135 6.56 4.68 28.52
C ASP A 135 6.26 4.60 27.03
N ALA A 136 5.64 5.63 26.46
CA ALA A 136 5.34 5.73 25.04
C ALA A 136 6.57 5.75 24.13
N SER A 137 7.72 6.20 24.64
CA SER A 137 8.99 6.22 23.92
C SER A 137 9.60 4.82 23.83
N ALA A 138 10.17 4.48 22.67
CA ALA A 138 10.86 3.23 22.48
C ALA A 138 12.12 3.13 23.37
N LYS A 139 12.20 2.08 24.19
CA LYS A 139 13.30 1.89 25.16
C LYS A 139 14.54 1.24 24.58
N PHE A 140 14.38 0.40 23.57
CA PHE A 140 15.49 -0.34 22.97
C PHE A 140 15.36 -0.34 21.46
N ILE A 141 16.46 -0.70 20.79
CA ILE A 141 16.39 -1.12 19.38
C ILE A 141 15.34 -2.25 19.28
N SER A 142 14.62 -2.30 18.17
CA SER A 142 13.58 -3.29 17.91
C SER A 142 14.03 -4.73 18.20
N THR A 143 13.13 -5.49 18.81
CA THR A 143 13.30 -6.94 18.96
C THR A 143 13.40 -7.57 17.58
N GLY A 144 14.34 -8.50 17.40
CA GLY A 144 14.60 -9.10 16.09
C GLY A 144 15.40 -8.20 15.13
N TRP A 145 16.19 -7.24 15.61
CA TRP A 145 17.04 -6.41 14.74
C TRP A 145 17.98 -7.21 13.83
N PHE A 146 18.65 -8.24 14.36
CA PHE A 146 19.46 -9.15 13.54
C PHE A 146 18.62 -10.00 12.57
N ASP A 147 17.33 -10.20 12.88
CA ASP A 147 16.33 -10.82 12.00
C ASP A 147 15.81 -9.85 10.92
N GLY A 148 16.16 -8.56 11.02
CA GLY A 148 15.85 -7.48 10.08
C GLY A 148 14.69 -6.57 10.52
N SER A 149 14.15 -6.75 11.72
CA SER A 149 13.21 -5.81 12.35
C SER A 149 13.92 -4.48 12.64
N THR A 150 13.61 -3.42 11.91
CA THR A 150 14.34 -2.15 11.98
C THR A 150 13.54 -1.00 12.57
N TYR A 151 12.27 -1.22 12.89
CA TYR A 151 11.38 -0.19 13.43
C TYR A 151 10.96 -0.56 14.84
N ASN A 152 11.18 0.35 15.79
CA ASN A 152 10.51 0.34 17.08
C ASN A 152 9.60 1.57 17.16
N LEU A 153 8.29 1.35 16.97
CA LEU A 153 7.31 2.43 16.84
C LEU A 153 6.82 2.99 18.17
N GLY A 154 7.23 2.43 19.32
CA GLY A 154 6.73 2.87 20.63
C GLY A 154 5.21 2.78 20.76
N ASN A 155 4.63 3.51 21.71
CA ASN A 155 3.18 3.67 21.83
C ASN A 155 2.74 5.04 21.30
N PHE A 156 2.33 5.09 20.03
CA PHE A 156 1.94 6.34 19.38
C PHE A 156 0.74 7.02 20.03
N ASP A 157 -0.32 6.27 20.32
CA ASP A 157 -1.57 6.84 20.83
C ASP A 157 -1.38 7.39 22.25
N GLU A 158 -0.57 6.72 23.07
CA GLU A 158 -0.23 7.24 24.40
C GLU A 158 0.57 8.54 24.32
N CYS A 159 1.56 8.62 23.43
CA CYS A 159 2.36 9.84 23.30
C CYS A 159 1.53 11.07 22.90
N VAL A 160 0.75 10.96 21.82
CA VAL A 160 0.08 12.14 21.23
C VAL A 160 -1.15 12.61 22.02
N ASN A 161 -1.66 11.78 22.94
CA ASN A 161 -2.80 12.10 23.79
C ASN A 161 -2.40 12.73 25.14
N VAL A 162 -1.11 12.86 25.43
CA VAL A 162 -0.66 13.58 26.64
C VAL A 162 -0.89 15.08 26.45
N GLU A 163 -1.71 15.66 27.34
CA GLU A 163 -1.99 17.09 27.43
C GLU A 163 -1.96 17.53 28.89
N VAL A 164 -1.19 18.58 29.19
CA VAL A 164 -0.98 19.10 30.54
C VAL A 164 -1.10 20.61 30.51
N PHE A 165 -1.92 21.14 31.42
CA PHE A 165 -2.07 22.57 31.65
C PHE A 165 -1.46 22.89 33.02
N GLU A 166 -0.27 23.49 33.01
CA GLU A 166 0.42 23.85 34.24
C GLU A 166 0.49 25.37 34.38
N ARG A 167 -0.42 25.92 35.19
CA ARG A 167 -0.65 27.36 35.39
C ARG A 167 -0.85 28.14 34.08
N ASP A 168 0.25 28.54 33.43
CA ASP A 168 0.31 29.35 32.20
C ASP A 168 0.93 28.61 31.00
N ASP A 169 1.48 27.41 31.19
CA ASP A 169 2.13 26.63 30.12
C ASP A 169 1.28 25.42 29.72
N TYR A 170 1.09 25.26 28.41
CA TYR A 170 0.47 24.09 27.79
C TYR A 170 1.56 23.16 27.29
N ILE A 171 1.57 21.92 27.77
CA ILE A 171 2.49 20.87 27.32
C ILE A 171 1.65 19.77 26.66
N GLN A 172 2.06 19.39 25.46
CA GLN A 172 1.44 18.30 24.70
C GLN A 172 2.53 17.34 24.26
N GLY A 173 2.26 16.05 24.26
CA GLY A 173 3.16 15.06 23.70
C GLY A 173 3.22 15.11 22.16
N GLN A 174 4.43 15.00 21.64
CA GLN A 174 4.73 14.95 20.21
C GLN A 174 5.53 13.68 19.92
N TYR A 175 4.99 12.89 19.01
CA TYR A 175 5.60 11.65 18.55
C TYR A 175 6.64 11.96 17.48
N CYS A 176 7.89 11.57 17.70
CA CYS A 176 8.98 11.71 16.74
C CYS A 176 9.57 10.35 16.38
N LEU A 177 9.58 10.01 15.09
CA LEU A 177 10.28 8.84 14.57
C LEU A 177 11.66 9.27 14.08
N VAL A 178 12.70 8.76 14.74
CA VAL A 178 14.11 9.10 14.49
C VAL A 178 14.78 7.99 13.70
N GLU A 179 15.36 8.31 12.55
CA GLU A 179 16.23 7.41 11.80
C GLU A 179 17.67 7.49 12.32
N ILE A 180 18.26 6.34 12.63
CA ILE A 180 19.66 6.19 13.05
C ILE A 180 20.36 5.33 12.01
N GLU A 181 21.45 5.83 11.44
CA GLU A 181 22.30 5.10 10.51
C GLU A 181 23.60 4.67 11.18
N ILE A 182 23.95 3.40 11.01
CA ILE A 182 25.07 2.72 11.66
C ILE A 182 26.00 2.19 10.57
N ASN A 183 27.10 2.87 10.31
CA ASN A 183 28.07 2.49 9.29
C ASN A 183 29.37 1.98 9.91
N PRO A 184 29.99 0.90 9.40
CA PRO A 184 31.30 0.47 9.87
C PRO A 184 32.39 1.44 9.41
N ILE A 185 33.43 1.64 10.22
CA ILE A 185 34.57 2.49 9.84
C ILE A 185 35.42 1.77 8.80
N PRO A 186 35.82 2.45 7.69
CA PRO A 186 36.76 1.91 6.72
C PRO A 186 38.03 1.42 7.43
N HIS A 187 38.44 0.16 7.18
CA HIS A 187 39.60 -0.52 7.79
C HIS A 187 39.43 -1.12 9.20
N SER A 188 38.25 -1.08 9.81
CA SER A 188 38.02 -1.79 11.08
C SER A 188 37.96 -3.32 10.86
N LYS A 189 38.94 -4.06 11.40
CA LYS A 189 38.90 -5.53 11.39
C LYS A 189 37.88 -6.00 12.43
N PHE A 190 36.66 -6.34 12.01
CA PHE A 190 35.75 -7.12 12.83
C PHE A 190 36.36 -8.51 13.05
N ARG A 191 37.04 -8.72 14.18
CA ARG A 191 37.52 -10.04 14.60
C ARG A 191 36.29 -10.91 14.90
N THR A 192 35.87 -11.73 13.94
CA THR A 192 35.00 -12.87 14.23
C THR A 192 35.82 -13.86 15.05
N ARG A 193 35.65 -13.87 16.37
CA ARG A 193 36.07 -15.05 17.14
C ARG A 193 35.24 -16.20 16.59
N LYS A 194 35.89 -17.27 16.11
CA LYS A 194 35.27 -18.57 15.84
C LYS A 194 34.67 -19.09 17.16
N HIS A 195 33.52 -18.59 17.55
CA HIS A 195 32.59 -19.40 18.29
C HIS A 195 31.83 -20.21 17.24
N VAL A 196 32.03 -21.52 17.28
CA VAL A 196 31.23 -22.51 16.57
C VAL A 196 29.83 -22.46 17.18
N PHE A 197 29.07 -21.43 16.83
CA PHE A 197 27.62 -21.51 16.81
C PHE A 197 27.26 -22.04 15.43
N ASN A 198 26.47 -23.11 15.39
CA ASN A 198 25.86 -23.58 14.15
C ASN A 198 25.23 -22.39 13.42
N GLU A 199 25.61 -22.25 12.15
CA GLU A 199 25.34 -21.16 11.21
C GLU A 199 23.98 -20.46 11.43
N SER A 200 23.97 -19.28 12.06
CA SER A 200 22.95 -18.23 11.87
C SER A 200 23.19 -17.07 12.85
N SER A 201 23.61 -15.90 12.34
CA SER A 201 23.24 -14.55 12.85
C SER A 201 24.19 -13.42 12.44
N TRP A 202 25.39 -13.69 11.90
CA TRP A 202 26.38 -12.62 11.65
C TRP A 202 27.07 -12.62 10.26
N ASP A 203 26.64 -13.44 9.31
CA ASP A 203 27.25 -13.53 7.96
C ASP A 203 26.87 -12.36 7.03
N THR A 204 27.27 -11.15 7.43
CA THR A 204 27.40 -10.00 6.53
C THR A 204 28.78 -9.35 6.62
N LEU A 205 29.81 -10.08 7.09
CA LEU A 205 31.21 -9.70 6.94
C LEU A 205 32.07 -10.95 6.71
N GLN A 206 32.44 -11.17 5.44
CA GLN A 206 33.45 -12.08 4.88
C GLN A 206 33.13 -13.56 4.56
N ALA A 207 33.57 -13.89 3.34
CA ALA A 207 33.99 -15.17 2.77
C ALA A 207 32.90 -16.11 2.22
N SER A 208 32.69 -16.01 0.90
CA SER A 208 32.25 -17.13 0.07
C SER A 208 33.29 -18.27 0.15
N ARG A 209 32.81 -19.50 0.33
CA ARG A 209 33.60 -20.75 0.29
C ARG A 209 33.93 -21.15 -1.15
N ASP A 210 34.61 -20.29 -1.90
CA ASP A 210 35.20 -20.66 -3.19
C ASP A 210 36.71 -20.55 -3.10
N ILE A 211 37.39 -21.70 -3.18
CA ILE A 211 38.85 -21.83 -3.15
C ILE A 211 39.53 -21.01 -4.26
N ASN A 212 38.81 -20.71 -5.34
CA ASN A 212 39.30 -19.88 -6.45
C ASN A 212 39.32 -18.37 -6.16
N CYS A 213 38.60 -17.88 -5.15
CA CYS A 213 38.62 -16.48 -4.75
C CYS A 213 39.80 -16.12 -3.82
N LEU A 214 40.41 -17.11 -3.17
CA LEU A 214 41.56 -16.90 -2.28
C LEU A 214 42.78 -16.38 -3.05
N PHE A 215 42.97 -16.86 -4.28
CA PHE A 215 44.07 -16.44 -5.14
C PHE A 215 43.89 -15.00 -5.66
N PHE A 216 42.65 -14.60 -5.96
CA PHE A 216 42.35 -13.23 -6.42
C PHE A 216 42.34 -12.19 -5.29
N SER A 217 41.97 -12.60 -4.08
CA SER A 217 41.94 -11.73 -2.89
C SER A 217 43.34 -11.38 -2.37
N LEU A 218 44.34 -12.25 -2.60
CA LEU A 218 45.74 -11.96 -2.25
C LEU A 218 46.37 -10.86 -3.12
N MET A 219 45.83 -10.60 -4.32
CA MET A 219 46.36 -9.63 -5.28
C MET A 219 45.71 -8.24 -5.20
N ASN A 220 44.48 -8.12 -4.66
CA ASN A 220 43.77 -6.85 -4.56
C ASN A 220 43.77 -6.31 -3.11
N ARG A 221 44.85 -5.64 -2.71
CA ARG A 221 44.81 -4.68 -1.60
C ARG A 221 44.01 -3.44 -2.04
N GLY A 222 42.74 -3.36 -1.66
CA GLY A 222 41.98 -2.11 -1.73
C GLY A 222 40.50 -2.31 -2.03
N LYS A 223 39.66 -1.72 -1.18
CA LYS A 223 38.19 -1.60 -1.28
C LYS A 223 37.40 -2.88 -0.99
N LEU A 224 37.16 -3.08 0.31
CA LEU A 224 35.99 -3.82 0.78
C LEU A 224 34.78 -2.88 0.69
N ASP A 225 34.24 -2.69 -0.52
CA ASP A 225 32.93 -2.04 -0.65
C ASP A 225 31.91 -2.97 0.00
N LEU A 226 31.16 -2.48 1.00
CA LEU A 226 29.99 -3.16 1.53
C LEU A 226 28.97 -3.27 0.40
N ALA A 227 29.05 -4.35 -0.38
CA ALA A 227 28.05 -4.67 -1.38
C ALA A 227 26.73 -4.94 -0.66
N PHE A 228 25.86 -3.94 -0.64
CA PHE A 228 24.48 -4.06 -0.16
C PHE A 228 23.78 -5.12 -1.02
N ASP A 229 23.43 -6.26 -0.42
CA ASP A 229 22.61 -7.27 -1.08
C ASP A 229 21.18 -6.70 -1.22
N PRO A 230 20.69 -6.42 -2.45
CA PRO A 230 19.37 -5.84 -2.66
C PRO A 230 18.23 -6.76 -2.20
N ASN A 231 18.53 -8.04 -1.98
CA ASN A 231 17.58 -9.05 -1.51
C ASN A 231 17.43 -9.11 0.01
N LYS A 232 18.19 -8.30 0.76
CA LYS A 232 18.15 -8.26 2.23
C LYS A 232 17.66 -6.92 2.76
N SER A 233 17.04 -6.96 3.93
CA SER A 233 16.66 -5.75 4.66
C SER A 233 17.93 -5.04 5.13
N MET A 234 17.99 -3.72 4.91
CA MET A 234 19.06 -2.86 5.42
C MET A 234 18.99 -2.83 6.94
N ARG A 235 19.91 -3.53 7.61
CA ARG A 235 20.01 -3.59 9.08
C ARG A 235 20.79 -2.41 9.67
N ASN A 236 21.48 -1.64 8.84
CA ASN A 236 22.26 -0.47 9.26
C ASN A 236 21.39 0.78 9.51
N ARG A 237 20.09 0.74 9.20
CA ARG A 237 19.15 1.84 9.46
C ARG A 237 18.10 1.38 10.44
N ILE A 238 17.92 2.14 11.50
CA ILE A 238 17.02 1.83 12.61
C ILE A 238 16.11 3.02 12.81
N TYR A 239 14.82 2.77 13.01
CA TYR A 239 13.81 3.79 13.28
C TYR A 239 13.30 3.61 14.71
N ILE A 240 13.49 4.63 15.54
CA ILE A 240 13.14 4.59 16.96
C ILE A 240 12.18 5.75 17.27
N ALA A 241 11.07 5.43 17.91
CA ALA A 241 10.08 6.41 18.33
C ALA A 241 10.44 7.07 19.67
N TYR A 242 10.31 8.39 19.72
CA TYR A 242 10.50 9.22 20.91
C TYR A 242 9.25 10.06 21.14
N CYS A 243 8.82 10.19 22.39
CA CYS A 243 7.80 11.13 22.81
C CYS A 243 8.46 12.33 23.47
N VAL A 244 8.31 13.51 22.89
CA VAL A 244 8.90 14.77 23.36
C VAL A 244 7.83 15.85 23.51
N PRO A 245 8.07 16.95 24.23
CA PRO A 245 7.13 18.07 24.26
C PRO A 245 6.93 18.68 22.86
N HIS A 246 5.71 19.10 22.52
CA HIS A 246 5.35 19.66 21.20
C HIS A 246 6.11 20.92 20.80
N THR A 247 6.74 21.58 21.75
CA THR A 247 7.56 22.78 21.53
C THR A 247 8.94 22.45 20.96
N CYS A 248 9.32 21.16 20.92
CA CYS A 248 10.57 20.69 20.37
C CYS A 248 10.45 20.40 18.88
N ASN A 249 11.41 20.88 18.07
CA ASN A 249 11.41 20.56 16.65
C ASN A 249 12.26 19.31 16.36
N GLY A 250 12.16 18.76 15.14
CA GLY A 250 12.94 17.59 14.74
C GLY A 250 14.46 17.80 14.77
N GLY A 251 14.93 19.04 14.61
CA GLY A 251 16.34 19.40 14.74
C GLY A 251 16.84 19.33 16.18
N ASP A 252 16.02 19.71 17.15
CA ASP A 252 16.35 19.62 18.58
C ASP A 252 16.46 18.15 19.00
N VAL A 253 15.54 17.31 18.53
CA VAL A 253 15.57 15.85 18.73
C VAL A 253 16.81 15.23 18.04
N SER A 254 17.17 15.69 16.84
CA SER A 254 18.37 15.23 16.13
C SER A 254 19.65 15.52 16.92
N LYS A 255 19.84 16.76 17.36
CA LYS A 255 21.00 17.17 18.17
C LYS A 255 21.12 16.37 19.46
N HIS A 256 19.99 16.12 20.11
CA HIS A 256 19.96 15.29 21.29
C HIS A 256 20.42 13.85 20.99
N MET A 257 19.86 13.23 19.95
CA MET A 257 20.23 11.87 19.56
C MET A 257 21.70 11.79 19.16
N GLU A 258 22.24 12.79 18.47
CA GLU A 258 23.68 12.88 18.19
C GLU A 258 24.53 12.91 19.47
N GLY A 259 24.06 13.58 20.52
CA GLY A 259 24.67 13.57 21.85
C GLY A 259 24.78 12.17 22.43
N ILE A 260 23.68 11.41 22.44
CA ILE A 260 23.65 10.00 22.89
C ILE A 260 24.62 9.15 22.05
N LEU A 261 24.59 9.34 20.73
CA LEU A 261 25.39 8.54 19.79
C LEU A 261 26.90 8.80 19.91
N ARG A 262 27.34 9.95 20.45
CA ARG A 262 28.75 10.25 20.73
C ARG A 262 29.32 9.44 21.89
N GLU A 263 28.48 8.98 22.82
CA GLU A 263 28.90 8.10 23.92
C GLU A 263 29.20 6.67 23.45
N ILE A 264 28.68 6.28 22.28
CA ILE A 264 28.95 4.97 21.70
C ILE A 264 30.42 4.94 21.23
N PRO A 265 31.21 3.90 21.59
CA PRO A 265 32.62 3.82 21.22
C PRO A 265 32.81 3.84 19.69
N GLN A 266 33.22 5.00 19.15
CA GLN A 266 33.42 5.20 17.71
C GLN A 266 34.71 4.58 17.16
N GLN A 267 35.26 3.57 17.83
CA GLN A 267 36.50 2.92 17.39
C GLN A 267 36.28 1.95 16.22
N LYS A 268 35.04 1.51 15.98
CA LYS A 268 34.69 0.53 14.93
C LYS A 268 33.49 0.89 14.06
N ILE A 269 32.63 1.79 14.54
CA ILE A 269 31.34 2.11 13.91
C ILE A 269 31.16 3.64 13.98
N THR A 270 30.73 4.25 12.88
CA THR A 270 30.20 5.61 12.83
C THR A 270 28.68 5.56 12.92
N THR A 271 28.10 6.35 13.80
CA THR A 271 26.66 6.52 13.94
C THR A 271 26.26 7.93 13.54
N SER A 272 25.17 8.06 12.79
CA SER A 272 24.64 9.36 12.37
C SER A 272 23.12 9.37 12.50
N VAL A 273 22.57 10.54 12.83
CA VAL A 273 21.12 10.75 12.82
C VAL A 273 20.70 11.11 11.40
N GLY A 274 19.72 10.36 10.89
CA GLY A 274 19.11 10.58 9.59
C GLY A 274 17.93 11.54 9.71
N THR A 275 16.81 11.16 9.10
CA THR A 275 15.59 11.97 9.15
C THR A 275 14.85 11.84 10.48
N VAL A 276 14.36 12.96 11.02
CA VAL A 276 13.47 13.00 12.19
C VAL A 276 12.11 13.52 11.75
N LYS A 277 11.07 12.70 11.92
CA LYS A 277 9.69 13.06 11.56
C LYS A 277 8.82 13.11 12.80
N CYS A 278 8.30 14.29 13.11
CA CYS A 278 7.49 14.52 14.31
C CYS A 278 6.03 14.83 13.96
N GLN A 279 5.12 14.41 14.83
CA GLN A 279 3.68 14.58 14.68
C GLN A 279 2.97 14.67 16.04
N THR A 280 1.94 15.51 16.09
CA THR A 280 1.07 15.75 17.24
C THR A 280 -0.36 15.31 16.91
N ASN A 281 -1.26 15.28 17.90
CA ASN A 281 -2.69 15.01 17.68
C ASN A 281 -3.49 16.25 17.22
N THR A 282 -2.80 17.29 16.71
CA THR A 282 -3.48 18.52 16.28
C THR A 282 -4.21 18.28 14.96
N ALA A 283 -5.51 18.54 14.95
CA ALA A 283 -6.31 18.44 13.73
C ALA A 283 -5.75 19.38 12.65
N LEU A 284 -5.51 18.83 11.46
CA LEU A 284 -5.03 19.61 10.33
C LEU A 284 -6.08 20.67 9.94
N PRO A 285 -5.68 21.94 9.73
CA PRO A 285 -6.61 23.00 9.38
C PRO A 285 -7.36 22.66 8.08
N TRP A 286 -8.63 23.04 8.03
CA TRP A 286 -9.45 22.88 6.85
C TRP A 286 -8.98 23.85 5.76
N THR A 287 -8.75 23.33 4.57
CA THR A 287 -8.39 24.10 3.38
C THR A 287 -9.63 24.37 2.54
N TRP A 288 -9.56 25.38 1.67
CA TRP A 288 -10.62 25.62 0.67
C TRP A 288 -10.89 24.39 -0.22
N GLY A 289 -9.85 23.60 -0.51
CA GLY A 289 -9.98 22.33 -1.23
C GLY A 289 -10.92 21.36 -0.51
N ASP A 290 -10.80 21.24 0.81
CA ASP A 290 -11.63 20.35 1.61
C ASP A 290 -13.10 20.78 1.60
N TYR A 291 -13.37 22.07 1.80
CA TYR A 291 -14.73 22.62 1.74
C TYR A 291 -15.36 22.40 0.36
N THR A 292 -14.61 22.62 -0.73
CA THR A 292 -15.11 22.40 -2.08
C THR A 292 -15.43 20.93 -2.34
N PHE A 293 -14.54 20.01 -1.91
CA PHE A 293 -14.74 18.58 -2.08
C PHE A 293 -15.95 18.06 -1.30
N LEU A 294 -16.09 18.45 -0.02
CA LEU A 294 -17.25 18.10 0.79
C LEU A 294 -18.55 18.70 0.23
N SER A 295 -18.51 19.92 -0.31
CA SER A 295 -19.67 20.53 -0.97
C SER A 295 -20.11 19.75 -2.20
N ILE A 296 -19.17 19.28 -3.04
CA ILE A 296 -19.46 18.45 -4.22
C ILE A 296 -20.10 17.11 -3.81
N ILE A 297 -19.55 16.46 -2.77
CA ILE A 297 -20.10 15.22 -2.23
C ILE A 297 -21.50 15.45 -1.67
N GLY A 298 -21.68 16.48 -0.84
CA GLY A 298 -22.97 16.82 -0.24
C GLY A 298 -24.05 17.11 -1.29
N PHE A 299 -23.72 17.90 -2.32
CA PHE A 299 -24.62 18.16 -3.44
C PHE A 299 -24.98 16.86 -4.19
N SER A 300 -24.01 15.98 -4.42
CA SER A 300 -24.24 14.69 -5.08
C SER A 300 -25.21 13.81 -4.30
N PHE A 301 -25.05 13.72 -2.97
CA PHE A 301 -25.99 12.98 -2.11
C PHE A 301 -27.40 13.57 -2.12
N ILE A 302 -27.53 14.90 -2.01
CA ILE A 302 -28.84 15.57 -2.08
C ILE A 302 -29.51 15.29 -3.43
N PHE A 303 -28.76 15.44 -4.52
CA PHE A 303 -29.31 15.25 -5.88
C PHE A 303 -29.75 13.81 -6.13
N ILE A 304 -28.99 12.82 -5.63
CA ILE A 304 -29.34 11.40 -5.69
C ILE A 304 -30.54 11.09 -4.79
N GLY A 305 -30.61 11.67 -3.60
CA GLY A 305 -31.75 11.53 -2.69
C GLY A 305 -33.05 12.01 -3.33
N VAL A 306 -33.04 13.23 -3.88
CA VAL A 306 -34.18 13.81 -4.63
C VAL A 306 -34.55 12.95 -5.83
N SER A 307 -33.56 12.51 -6.61
CA SER A 307 -33.78 11.67 -7.79
C SER A 307 -34.36 10.30 -7.46
N THR A 308 -33.93 9.69 -6.35
CA THR A 308 -34.41 8.40 -5.88
C THR A 308 -35.83 8.53 -5.31
N TYR A 309 -36.11 9.59 -4.54
CA TYR A 309 -37.45 9.89 -4.06
C TYR A 309 -38.43 10.09 -5.23
N TYR A 310 -38.03 10.86 -6.25
CA TYR A 310 -38.81 11.05 -7.46
C TYR A 310 -39.10 9.73 -8.18
N ASP A 311 -38.09 8.86 -8.36
CA ASP A 311 -38.26 7.55 -8.99
C ASP A 311 -39.24 6.65 -8.22
N LEU A 312 -39.12 6.58 -6.89
CA LEU A 312 -40.03 5.82 -6.03
C LEU A 312 -41.46 6.37 -6.08
N PHE A 313 -41.64 7.69 -6.05
CA PHE A 313 -42.95 8.34 -6.17
C PHE A 313 -43.62 8.04 -7.52
N THR A 314 -42.86 8.10 -8.61
CA THR A 314 -43.35 7.73 -9.95
C THR A 314 -43.59 6.23 -10.11
N SER A 315 -42.98 5.39 -9.27
CA SER A 315 -43.14 3.93 -9.31
C SER A 315 -44.28 3.41 -8.41
N MET A 316 -44.67 4.14 -7.36
CA MET A 316 -45.72 3.75 -6.41
C MET A 316 -47.10 4.31 -6.76
N SER A 317 -47.17 5.36 -7.58
CA SER A 317 -48.45 5.93 -7.97
C SER A 317 -49.12 5.10 -9.06
N SER A 318 -50.32 4.62 -8.76
CA SER A 318 -51.33 4.06 -9.66
C SER A 318 -51.85 5.07 -10.71
N PHE A 319 -50.96 5.86 -11.30
CA PHE A 319 -51.25 6.85 -12.35
C PHE A 319 -50.56 6.40 -13.65
N GLU A 320 -51.02 5.28 -14.23
CA GLU A 320 -50.85 5.02 -15.67
C GLU A 320 -51.45 6.16 -16.52
N HIS A 321 -52.31 6.99 -15.94
CA HIS A 321 -53.00 8.11 -16.59
C HIS A 321 -52.26 9.45 -16.59
N PHE A 322 -51.16 9.63 -15.85
CA PHE A 322 -50.36 10.83 -15.99
C PHE A 322 -49.21 10.51 -16.95
N GLN A 323 -49.47 10.67 -18.25
CA GLN A 323 -48.44 10.75 -19.30
C GLN A 323 -47.49 11.93 -19.03
N PHE A 324 -46.70 11.89 -17.96
CA PHE A 324 -45.47 12.67 -17.89
C PHE A 324 -44.61 12.11 -19.01
N SER A 325 -44.52 12.87 -20.11
CA SER A 325 -43.79 12.51 -21.32
C SER A 325 -42.55 11.68 -20.99
N GLU A 326 -42.58 10.38 -21.26
CA GLU A 326 -41.42 9.46 -21.19
C GLU A 326 -40.22 9.99 -22.01
N LYS A 327 -40.43 11.05 -22.80
CA LYS A 327 -39.46 11.75 -23.65
C LYS A 327 -38.91 13.04 -23.04
N SER A 328 -39.38 13.51 -21.88
CA SER A 328 -38.87 14.73 -21.27
C SER A 328 -37.43 14.54 -20.80
N LYS A 329 -36.51 15.37 -21.29
CA LYS A 329 -35.09 15.33 -20.91
C LYS A 329 -34.89 15.45 -19.40
N LYS A 330 -35.72 16.25 -18.72
CA LYS A 330 -35.65 16.45 -17.26
C LYS A 330 -35.94 15.15 -16.50
N HIS A 331 -36.98 14.41 -16.93
CA HIS A 331 -37.33 13.12 -16.36
C HIS A 331 -36.19 12.09 -16.53
N LEU A 332 -35.60 12.01 -17.73
CA LEU A 332 -34.48 11.11 -18.00
C LEU A 332 -33.22 11.45 -17.18
N ILE A 333 -32.96 12.74 -16.97
CA ILE A 333 -31.84 13.21 -16.13
C ILE A 333 -32.07 12.75 -14.69
N LEU A 334 -33.24 13.04 -14.10
CA LEU A 334 -33.56 12.62 -12.72
C LEU A 334 -33.48 11.10 -12.56
N GLN A 335 -34.04 10.33 -13.49
CA GLN A 335 -33.95 8.88 -13.44
C GLN A 335 -32.52 8.32 -13.57
N SER A 336 -31.59 9.07 -14.18
CA SER A 336 -30.19 8.63 -14.29
C SER A 336 -29.48 8.60 -12.94
N PHE A 337 -29.90 9.44 -12.00
CA PHE A 337 -29.34 9.54 -10.64
C PHE A 337 -30.11 8.72 -9.60
N SER A 338 -31.21 8.06 -9.97
CA SER A 338 -31.96 7.19 -9.06
C SER A 338 -31.12 5.99 -8.61
N LEU A 339 -30.98 5.83 -7.30
CA LEU A 339 -30.25 4.72 -6.69
C LEU A 339 -30.96 3.38 -6.94
N SER A 340 -32.28 3.31 -6.71
CA SER A 340 -33.10 2.10 -6.92
C SER A 340 -32.96 1.58 -8.35
N LYS A 341 -33.05 2.47 -9.33
CA LYS A 341 -32.93 2.12 -10.74
C LYS A 341 -31.52 1.65 -11.09
N ASN A 342 -30.49 2.34 -10.58
CA ASN A 342 -29.10 1.96 -10.84
C ASN A 342 -28.72 0.62 -10.19
N VAL A 343 -29.21 0.32 -8.98
CA VAL A 343 -29.04 -0.98 -8.33
C VAL A 343 -29.71 -2.09 -9.13
N ARG A 344 -30.98 -1.93 -9.49
CA ARG A 344 -31.70 -2.91 -10.33
C ARG A 344 -30.97 -3.18 -11.64
N LYS A 345 -30.51 -2.12 -12.30
CA LYS A 345 -29.73 -2.21 -13.55
C LYS A 345 -28.39 -2.93 -13.36
N LEU A 346 -27.69 -2.72 -12.24
CA LEU A 346 -26.43 -3.40 -11.94
C LEU A 346 -26.63 -4.91 -11.74
N LEU A 347 -27.73 -5.29 -11.08
CA LEU A 347 -28.09 -6.69 -10.79
C LEU A 347 -28.76 -7.42 -11.97
N THR A 348 -29.14 -6.71 -13.03
CA THR A 348 -29.79 -7.33 -14.20
C THR A 348 -28.76 -7.95 -15.15
N PHE A 349 -29.01 -9.20 -15.54
CA PHE A 349 -28.20 -9.97 -16.49
C PHE A 349 -28.80 -9.88 -17.90
N PRO A 350 -28.15 -9.19 -18.86
CA PRO A 350 -28.59 -9.22 -20.24
C PRO A 350 -28.32 -10.60 -20.85
N LYS A 351 -29.24 -11.12 -21.66
CA LYS A 351 -28.97 -12.27 -22.54
C LYS A 351 -28.12 -11.75 -23.71
N THR A 352 -26.81 -11.98 -23.69
CA THR A 352 -25.92 -11.62 -24.81
C THR A 352 -25.74 -12.81 -25.75
N SER A 353 -25.97 -12.60 -27.06
CA SER A 353 -25.85 -13.62 -28.11
C SER A 353 -24.42 -14.00 -28.50
N ASP A 354 -23.43 -13.23 -28.06
CA ASP A 354 -22.06 -13.28 -28.60
C ASP A 354 -21.07 -14.14 -27.77
N ASN A 355 -21.53 -14.81 -26.69
CA ASN A 355 -20.71 -15.65 -25.79
C ASN A 355 -19.40 -15.01 -25.27
N LEU A 356 -19.39 -13.68 -25.10
CA LEU A 356 -18.25 -12.93 -24.56
C LEU A 356 -18.25 -12.82 -23.03
N GLU A 357 -19.07 -13.63 -22.36
CA GLU A 357 -19.25 -13.58 -20.91
C GLU A 357 -17.97 -13.92 -20.14
N CYS A 358 -17.11 -14.76 -20.72
CA CYS A 358 -15.82 -15.13 -20.14
C CYS A 358 -14.89 -13.94 -19.85
N ILE A 359 -15.04 -12.83 -20.58
CA ILE A 359 -14.27 -11.62 -20.35
C ILE A 359 -14.58 -11.01 -18.99
N HIS A 360 -15.84 -11.12 -18.52
CA HIS A 360 -16.21 -10.70 -17.16
C HIS A 360 -15.44 -11.51 -16.11
N GLY A 361 -15.38 -12.83 -16.31
CA GLY A 361 -14.58 -13.76 -15.52
C GLY A 361 -13.12 -13.36 -15.40
N LEU A 362 -12.47 -13.20 -16.57
CA LEU A 362 -11.06 -12.85 -16.65
C LEU A 362 -10.76 -11.52 -15.96
N LYS A 363 -11.60 -10.48 -16.15
CA LYS A 363 -11.43 -9.17 -15.50
C LYS A 363 -11.54 -9.27 -13.99
N PHE A 364 -12.57 -9.94 -13.48
CA PHE A 364 -12.79 -10.05 -12.03
C PHE A 364 -11.67 -10.82 -11.34
N ILE A 365 -11.32 -12.01 -11.87
CA ILE A 365 -10.26 -12.84 -11.28
C ILE A 365 -8.91 -12.12 -11.33
N SER A 366 -8.58 -11.50 -12.48
CA SER A 366 -7.33 -10.72 -12.60
C SER A 366 -7.31 -9.54 -11.64
N MET A 367 -8.44 -8.86 -11.43
CA MET A 367 -8.54 -7.77 -10.46
C MET A 367 -8.29 -8.26 -9.03
N CYS A 368 -8.84 -9.41 -8.63
CA CYS A 368 -8.58 -10.01 -7.32
C CYS A 368 -7.09 -10.29 -7.12
N PHE A 369 -6.41 -10.87 -8.12
CA PHE A 369 -4.98 -11.10 -8.04
C PHE A 369 -4.15 -9.82 -8.00
N ILE A 370 -4.56 -8.75 -8.69
CA ILE A 370 -3.91 -7.43 -8.58
C ILE A 370 -4.04 -6.87 -7.16
N ILE A 371 -5.23 -6.95 -6.55
CA ILE A 371 -5.45 -6.49 -5.16
C ILE A 371 -4.56 -7.27 -4.20
N VAL A 372 -4.50 -8.60 -4.35
CA VAL A 372 -3.59 -9.46 -3.57
C VAL A 372 -2.14 -9.03 -3.78
N GLY A 373 -1.68 -8.90 -5.02
CA GLY A 373 -0.29 -8.49 -5.32
C GLY A 373 0.08 -7.13 -4.71
N HIS A 374 -0.81 -6.15 -4.77
CA HIS A 374 -0.59 -4.87 -4.10
C HIS A 374 -0.63 -4.98 -2.57
N ARG A 375 -1.46 -5.83 -1.96
CA ARG A 375 -1.39 -6.08 -0.51
C ARG A 375 -0.02 -6.62 -0.10
N PHE A 376 0.52 -7.58 -0.85
CA PHE A 376 1.89 -8.04 -0.64
C PHE A 376 2.88 -6.89 -0.80
N MET A 377 2.78 -6.07 -1.86
CA MET A 377 3.66 -4.92 -2.04
C MET A 377 3.63 -3.95 -0.85
N PHE A 378 2.43 -3.53 -0.42
CA PHE A 378 2.23 -2.58 0.67
C PHE A 378 2.68 -3.11 2.04
N THR A 379 2.39 -4.37 2.35
CA THR A 379 2.80 -5.00 3.62
C THR A 379 4.29 -5.33 3.66
N LEU A 380 4.86 -5.84 2.56
CA LEU A 380 6.30 -6.15 2.52
C LEU A 380 7.17 -4.89 2.38
N GLY A 381 6.59 -3.78 1.91
CA GLY A 381 7.20 -2.44 1.91
C GLY A 381 7.00 -1.64 3.20
N SER A 382 6.32 -2.21 4.22
CA SER A 382 6.10 -1.58 5.53
C SER A 382 6.97 -2.22 6.62
N PRO A 383 6.99 -1.66 7.85
CA PRO A 383 7.74 -2.24 8.95
C PRO A 383 7.25 -3.64 9.33
N ILE A 384 8.17 -4.61 9.32
CA ILE A 384 7.91 -6.02 9.64
C ILE A 384 8.86 -6.51 10.74
N MET A 385 8.37 -7.39 11.61
CA MET A 385 9.18 -7.98 12.70
C MET A 385 10.09 -9.10 12.21
N ASN A 386 9.60 -9.92 11.28
CA ASN A 386 10.29 -11.10 10.77
C ASN A 386 10.73 -10.88 9.32
N SER A 387 11.63 -9.91 9.09
CA SER A 387 12.15 -9.63 7.74
C SER A 387 12.78 -10.86 7.08
N ASN A 388 13.29 -11.78 7.89
CA ASN A 388 13.75 -13.07 7.42
C ASN A 388 12.68 -13.84 6.62
N PHE A 389 11.37 -13.68 6.85
CA PHE A 389 10.35 -14.30 5.99
C PHE A 389 10.52 -13.93 4.50
N ILE A 390 10.84 -12.67 4.22
CA ILE A 390 11.13 -12.19 2.86
C ILE A 390 12.52 -12.60 2.43
N GLU A 391 13.51 -12.46 3.33
CA GLU A 391 14.88 -12.84 3.00
C GLU A 391 15.04 -14.35 2.78
N TYR A 392 14.22 -15.21 3.37
CA TYR A 392 14.25 -16.66 3.14
C TYR A 392 13.69 -17.04 1.78
N VAL A 393 12.72 -16.28 1.26
CA VAL A 393 12.29 -16.37 -0.15
C VAL A 393 13.48 -16.09 -1.08
N SER A 394 14.46 -15.27 -0.67
CA SER A 394 15.68 -14.96 -1.44
C SER A 394 16.95 -15.76 -1.03
N LYS A 395 17.05 -16.30 0.20
CA LYS A 395 18.27 -16.89 0.80
C LYS A 395 18.49 -18.37 0.52
N LEU A 396 17.50 -19.12 0.04
CA LEU A 396 17.60 -20.58 -0.08
C LEU A 396 18.39 -21.03 -1.32
N PHE A 397 19.59 -20.49 -1.42
CA PHE A 397 20.54 -20.65 -2.50
C PHE A 397 21.88 -21.24 -2.04
N LYS A 398 22.14 -21.28 -0.72
CA LYS A 398 23.50 -21.54 -0.21
C LYS A 398 23.72 -22.89 0.49
N ILE A 399 22.73 -23.77 0.61
CA ILE A 399 22.90 -25.04 1.34
C ILE A 399 22.61 -26.25 0.44
N ILE A 400 23.63 -27.09 0.35
CA ILE A 400 23.91 -28.13 -0.64
C ILE A 400 23.19 -29.46 -0.31
N ASN A 401 22.71 -30.16 -1.35
CA ASN A 401 22.57 -31.62 -1.59
C ASN A 401 21.20 -32.12 -2.10
N TYR A 402 21.30 -33.12 -2.99
CA TYR A 402 20.39 -33.53 -4.08
C TYR A 402 19.02 -34.12 -3.68
N GLN A 403 18.60 -34.09 -2.42
CA GLN A 403 17.30 -34.63 -1.96
C GLN A 403 16.30 -33.55 -1.51
N ILE A 404 16.73 -32.28 -1.43
CA ILE A 404 15.90 -31.12 -1.03
C ILE A 404 15.57 -30.22 -2.24
N ILE A 405 16.08 -30.55 -3.43
CA ILE A 405 15.83 -29.80 -4.68
C ILE A 405 14.34 -29.70 -4.98
N THR A 406 13.58 -30.76 -4.73
CA THR A 406 12.13 -30.82 -4.95
C THR A 406 11.39 -29.81 -4.06
N PHE A 407 11.62 -29.78 -2.74
CA PHE A 407 10.96 -28.87 -1.78
C PHE A 407 11.30 -27.39 -2.02
N LEU A 408 12.53 -27.10 -2.48
CA LEU A 408 12.99 -25.74 -2.81
C LEU A 408 12.45 -25.22 -4.13
N ILE A 409 12.28 -26.09 -5.12
CA ILE A 409 11.57 -25.76 -6.35
C ILE A 409 10.11 -25.41 -6.04
N TYR A 410 9.43 -26.18 -5.17
CA TYR A 410 8.04 -25.90 -4.77
C TYR A 410 7.88 -24.53 -4.08
N PHE A 411 8.74 -24.19 -3.11
CA PHE A 411 8.65 -22.90 -2.40
C PHE A 411 8.99 -21.68 -3.31
N LYS A 412 9.89 -21.84 -4.28
CA LYS A 412 10.27 -20.79 -5.24
C LYS A 412 9.20 -20.56 -6.32
N ILE A 413 8.51 -21.62 -6.76
CA ILE A 413 7.40 -21.53 -7.72
C ILE A 413 6.25 -20.70 -7.13
N GLU A 414 5.89 -20.94 -5.86
CA GLU A 414 4.83 -20.18 -5.18
C GLU A 414 5.15 -18.68 -5.08
N ALA A 415 6.39 -18.33 -4.73
CA ALA A 415 6.83 -16.94 -4.64
C ALA A 415 6.82 -16.20 -5.99
N MET A 416 7.10 -16.90 -7.10
CA MET A 416 7.09 -16.30 -8.44
C MET A 416 5.71 -15.83 -8.90
N VAL A 417 4.63 -16.44 -8.39
CA VAL A 417 3.26 -15.95 -8.63
C VAL A 417 3.11 -14.49 -8.20
N ILE A 418 3.83 -14.10 -7.13
CA ILE A 418 3.77 -12.77 -6.54
C ILE A 418 4.85 -11.87 -7.13
N LEU A 419 6.10 -12.35 -7.19
CA LEU A 419 7.24 -11.56 -7.67
C LEU A 419 7.20 -11.26 -9.16
N ASN A 420 6.61 -12.14 -9.97
CA ASN A 420 6.32 -11.91 -11.39
C ASN A 420 4.83 -11.58 -11.63
N GLY A 421 4.04 -11.46 -10.56
CA GLY A 421 2.64 -11.03 -10.58
C GLY A 421 2.35 -9.73 -11.36
N PRO A 422 3.28 -8.76 -11.50
CA PRO A 422 3.04 -7.58 -12.34
C PRO A 422 2.76 -7.87 -13.83
N ILE A 423 2.98 -9.10 -14.31
CA ILE A 423 2.56 -9.56 -15.64
C ILE A 423 1.02 -9.64 -15.78
N LEU A 424 0.28 -9.81 -14.68
CA LEU A 424 -1.18 -9.95 -14.70
C LEU A 424 -1.89 -8.70 -15.24
N VAL A 425 -1.26 -7.53 -15.16
CA VAL A 425 -1.78 -6.30 -15.77
C VAL A 425 -1.87 -6.43 -17.30
N ASP A 426 -1.00 -7.23 -17.92
CA ASP A 426 -1.00 -7.43 -19.37
C ASP A 426 -2.28 -8.15 -19.84
N THR A 427 -2.93 -8.95 -18.98
CA THR A 427 -4.27 -9.52 -19.21
C THR A 427 -5.31 -8.42 -19.50
N PHE A 428 -5.26 -7.31 -18.77
CA PHE A 428 -6.18 -6.20 -19.00
C PHE A 428 -5.89 -5.49 -20.33
N PHE A 429 -4.63 -5.29 -20.69
CA PHE A 429 -4.28 -4.72 -22.01
C PHE A 429 -4.76 -5.62 -23.16
N ILE A 430 -4.63 -6.94 -23.03
CA ILE A 430 -5.14 -7.90 -24.03
C ILE A 430 -6.65 -7.80 -24.16
N ILE A 431 -7.37 -7.77 -23.04
CA ILE A 431 -8.84 -7.62 -23.02
C ILE A 431 -9.25 -6.29 -23.66
N SER A 432 -8.59 -5.18 -23.30
CA SER A 432 -8.86 -3.86 -23.86
C SER A 432 -8.65 -3.82 -25.38
N GLY A 433 -7.52 -4.36 -25.87
CA GLY A 433 -7.23 -4.42 -27.30
C GLY A 433 -8.20 -5.33 -28.06
N PHE A 434 -8.52 -6.51 -27.51
CA PHE A 434 -9.51 -7.44 -28.05
C PHE A 434 -10.88 -6.78 -28.21
N LEU A 435 -11.39 -6.16 -27.14
CA LEU A 435 -12.69 -5.51 -27.13
C LEU A 435 -12.73 -4.30 -28.05
N ALA A 436 -11.68 -3.47 -28.03
CA ALA A 436 -11.58 -2.33 -28.92
C ALA A 436 -11.64 -2.78 -30.40
N CYS A 437 -10.86 -3.79 -30.79
CA CYS A 437 -10.88 -4.27 -32.17
C CYS A 437 -12.21 -4.94 -32.55
N TYR A 438 -12.66 -5.94 -31.77
CA TYR A 438 -13.86 -6.71 -32.09
C TYR A 438 -15.13 -5.84 -32.14
N LEU A 439 -15.35 -4.99 -31.14
CA LEU A 439 -16.57 -4.18 -31.06
C LEU A 439 -16.58 -3.01 -32.05
N LEU A 440 -15.42 -2.42 -32.37
CA LEU A 440 -15.34 -1.38 -33.40
C LEU A 440 -15.52 -1.97 -34.81
N LEU A 441 -15.02 -3.19 -35.09
CA LEU A 441 -15.28 -3.87 -36.36
C LEU A 441 -16.78 -4.18 -36.54
N GLU A 442 -17.42 -4.71 -35.50
CA GLU A 442 -18.88 -4.92 -35.47
C GLU A 442 -19.64 -3.59 -35.67
N HIS A 443 -19.14 -2.48 -35.11
CA HIS A 443 -19.72 -1.16 -35.29
C HIS A 443 -19.70 -0.73 -36.76
N ILE A 444 -18.50 -0.75 -37.37
CA ILE A 444 -18.32 -0.28 -38.74
C ILE A 444 -19.14 -1.14 -39.69
N GLN A 445 -19.17 -2.46 -39.48
CA GLN A 445 -19.92 -3.39 -40.32
C GLN A 445 -21.43 -3.10 -40.29
N LYS A 446 -21.99 -2.71 -39.14
CA LYS A 446 -23.42 -2.41 -38.99
C LYS A 446 -23.76 -0.98 -39.43
N ASN A 447 -22.90 0.00 -39.18
CA ASN A 447 -23.13 1.41 -39.53
C ASN A 447 -21.83 2.16 -39.90
N PRO A 448 -21.35 2.06 -41.16
CA PRO A 448 -20.11 2.71 -41.59
C PRO A 448 -20.15 4.24 -41.43
N LYS A 449 -21.31 4.87 -41.71
CA LYS A 449 -21.51 6.33 -41.62
C LYS A 449 -21.49 6.87 -40.18
N ALA A 450 -21.58 6.01 -39.17
CA ALA A 450 -21.54 6.40 -37.76
C ALA A 450 -20.12 6.31 -37.17
N PHE A 451 -19.14 5.80 -37.93
CA PHE A 451 -17.77 5.63 -37.44
C PHE A 451 -16.97 6.94 -37.43
N GLN A 452 -17.29 7.82 -36.48
CA GLN A 452 -16.58 9.08 -36.27
C GLN A 452 -15.53 8.89 -35.17
N ILE A 453 -14.27 8.85 -35.57
CA ILE A 453 -13.14 8.63 -34.65
C ILE A 453 -13.14 9.61 -33.46
N PRO A 454 -13.31 10.95 -33.64
CA PRO A 454 -13.30 11.89 -32.51
C PRO A 454 -14.38 11.60 -31.46
N LEU A 455 -15.55 11.12 -31.90
CA LEU A 455 -16.67 10.84 -31.02
C LEU A 455 -16.36 9.68 -30.07
N PHE A 456 -15.66 8.64 -30.52
CA PHE A 456 -15.21 7.53 -29.66
C PHE A 456 -14.29 8.01 -28.52
N TYR A 457 -13.39 8.96 -28.79
CA TYR A 457 -12.50 9.52 -27.78
C TYR A 457 -13.27 10.37 -26.75
N ILE A 458 -14.19 11.22 -27.21
CA ILE A 458 -15.03 12.05 -26.32
C ILE A 458 -15.85 11.16 -25.38
N HIS A 459 -16.53 10.14 -25.92
CA HIS A 459 -17.31 9.20 -25.12
C HIS A 459 -16.47 8.50 -24.05
N ARG A 460 -15.28 8.02 -24.44
CA ARG A 460 -14.40 7.33 -23.50
C ARG A 460 -13.91 8.28 -22.40
N TYR A 461 -13.55 9.51 -22.74
CA TYR A 461 -13.09 10.51 -21.78
C TYR A 461 -14.20 10.90 -20.78
N VAL A 462 -15.39 11.27 -21.28
CA VAL A 462 -16.54 11.65 -20.44
C VAL A 462 -16.95 10.53 -19.47
N ARG A 463 -16.73 9.28 -19.88
CA ARG A 463 -17.06 8.11 -19.07
C ARG A 463 -16.05 7.82 -17.96
N LEU A 464 -14.75 7.80 -18.26
CA LEU A 464 -13.72 7.38 -17.29
C LEU A 464 -13.34 8.50 -16.32
N THR A 465 -13.18 9.72 -16.85
CA THR A 465 -12.53 10.82 -16.15
C THR A 465 -13.28 11.34 -14.91
N PRO A 466 -14.62 11.45 -14.86
CA PRO A 466 -15.22 12.11 -13.71
C PRO A 466 -15.14 11.29 -12.42
N VAL A 467 -15.32 9.96 -12.48
CA VAL A 467 -15.11 9.10 -11.30
C VAL A 467 -13.65 9.15 -10.85
N TYR A 468 -12.72 9.16 -11.82
CA TYR A 468 -11.30 9.28 -11.54
C TYR A 468 -10.95 10.62 -10.86
N ALA A 469 -11.54 11.72 -11.32
CA ALA A 469 -11.39 13.04 -10.73
C ALA A 469 -11.90 13.12 -9.30
N ILE A 470 -13.02 12.47 -8.97
CA ILE A 470 -13.53 12.39 -7.59
C ILE A 470 -12.54 11.65 -6.68
N VAL A 471 -11.97 10.54 -7.14
CA VAL A 471 -10.98 9.77 -6.36
C VAL A 471 -9.68 10.57 -6.19
N ILE A 472 -9.18 11.24 -7.22
CA ILE A 472 -8.01 12.13 -7.11
C ILE A 472 -8.31 13.27 -6.13
N GLY A 473 -9.50 13.88 -6.22
CA GLY A 473 -9.96 14.90 -5.28
C GLY A 473 -9.91 14.43 -3.83
N PHE A 474 -10.35 13.20 -3.55
CA PHE A 474 -10.23 12.58 -2.24
C PHE A 474 -8.77 12.48 -1.77
N TYR A 475 -7.85 12.01 -2.63
CA TYR A 475 -6.42 11.93 -2.31
C TYR A 475 -5.81 13.30 -2.02
N CYS A 476 -6.21 14.35 -2.74
CA CYS A 476 -5.71 15.70 -2.54
C CYS A 476 -6.31 16.44 -1.32
N THR A 477 -7.35 15.91 -0.68
CA THR A 477 -8.10 16.66 0.36
C THR A 477 -8.32 15.81 1.60
N MET A 478 -9.34 14.97 1.57
CA MET A 478 -9.82 14.22 2.72
C MET A 478 -8.88 13.10 3.17
N PHE A 479 -8.08 12.53 2.28
CA PHE A 479 -7.34 11.31 2.60
C PHE A 479 -6.39 11.49 3.79
N ILE A 480 -5.69 12.61 3.91
CA ILE A 480 -4.81 12.88 5.04
C ILE A 480 -5.56 13.10 6.37
N LYS A 481 -6.86 13.45 6.32
CA LYS A 481 -7.66 13.85 7.49
C LYS A 481 -8.48 12.71 8.11
N ILE A 482 -8.55 11.54 7.48
CA ILE A 482 -9.43 10.43 7.92
C ILE A 482 -8.76 9.40 8.83
N GLY A 483 -7.46 9.50 9.07
CA GLY A 483 -6.72 8.52 9.87
C GLY A 483 -5.51 9.13 10.56
N THR A 484 -4.88 8.32 11.41
CA THR A 484 -3.71 8.68 12.20
C THR A 484 -2.80 7.46 12.38
N GLY A 485 -1.53 7.69 12.68
CA GLY A 485 -0.58 6.63 13.00
C GLY A 485 0.88 7.04 12.84
N PRO A 486 1.83 6.24 13.38
CA PRO A 486 3.28 6.46 13.27
C PRO A 486 3.80 6.81 11.87
N LEU A 487 3.22 6.16 10.85
CA LEU A 487 3.68 6.26 9.46
C LEU A 487 2.71 7.09 8.60
N TRP A 488 1.69 7.71 9.19
CA TRP A 488 0.61 8.35 8.46
C TRP A 488 1.12 9.48 7.57
N ASN A 489 1.89 10.42 8.13
CA ASN A 489 2.48 11.52 7.38
C ASN A 489 3.53 11.04 6.36
N GLU A 490 4.29 9.99 6.67
CA GLU A 490 5.28 9.42 5.74
C GLU A 490 4.64 8.70 4.54
N LYS A 491 3.55 7.97 4.76
CA LYS A 491 2.93 7.13 3.73
C LYS A 491 1.80 7.87 3.02
N VAL A 492 0.82 8.34 3.77
CA VAL A 492 -0.34 9.08 3.25
C VAL A 492 0.03 10.52 2.93
N GLY A 493 0.75 11.22 3.82
CA GLY A 493 1.16 12.62 3.60
C GLY A 493 2.00 12.79 2.34
N SER A 494 3.02 11.94 2.13
CA SER A 494 3.81 11.96 0.90
C SER A 494 3.02 11.57 -0.35
N GLU A 495 1.96 10.77 -0.24
CA GLU A 495 1.07 10.47 -1.36
C GLU A 495 0.19 11.69 -1.72
N VAL A 496 -0.37 12.35 -0.72
CA VAL A 496 -1.14 13.60 -0.88
C VAL A 496 -0.28 14.69 -1.52
N GLU A 497 0.97 14.86 -1.08
CA GLU A 497 1.92 15.82 -1.66
C GLU A 497 2.19 15.54 -3.16
N ARG A 498 2.46 14.28 -3.53
CA ARG A 498 2.59 13.88 -4.94
C ARG A 498 1.34 14.20 -5.75
N CYS A 499 0.17 13.99 -5.16
CA CYS A 499 -1.10 14.31 -5.79
C CYS A 499 -1.32 15.82 -5.97
N HIS A 500 -1.01 16.66 -4.98
CA HIS A 500 -1.08 18.12 -5.16
C HIS A 500 -0.21 18.63 -6.30
N GLU A 501 0.97 18.05 -6.48
CA GLU A 501 1.91 18.47 -7.52
C GLU A 501 1.60 17.97 -8.94
N SER A 502 0.88 16.87 -9.06
CA SER A 502 0.75 16.11 -10.31
C SER A 502 -0.70 15.70 -10.67
N TRP A 503 -1.72 16.06 -9.90
CA TRP A 503 -3.12 15.65 -10.16
C TRP A 503 -3.59 15.92 -11.60
N TRP A 504 -3.17 17.04 -12.19
CA TRP A 504 -3.56 17.44 -13.55
C TRP A 504 -3.00 16.48 -14.60
N THR A 505 -1.82 15.87 -14.36
CA THR A 505 -1.22 14.89 -15.27
C THR A 505 -2.05 13.61 -15.34
N ASN A 506 -2.72 13.24 -14.24
CA ASN A 506 -3.62 12.09 -14.18
C ASN A 506 -4.90 12.34 -15.00
N ILE A 507 -5.48 13.54 -14.92
CA ILE A 507 -6.68 13.93 -15.69
C ILE A 507 -6.40 13.97 -17.19
N LEU A 508 -5.21 14.42 -17.58
CA LEU A 508 -4.74 14.41 -18.97
C LEU A 508 -4.21 13.04 -19.43
N TYR A 509 -4.15 12.04 -18.56
CA TYR A 509 -3.63 10.70 -18.83
C TYR A 509 -2.14 10.65 -19.25
N ILE A 510 -1.32 11.61 -18.83
CA ILE A 510 0.11 11.72 -19.19
C ILE A 510 1.06 11.51 -18.00
N ASN A 511 0.52 11.09 -16.85
CA ASN A 511 1.24 10.88 -15.59
C ASN A 511 2.35 9.82 -15.65
N ASN A 512 2.38 8.97 -16.68
CA ASN A 512 3.43 7.98 -16.89
C ASN A 512 4.65 8.51 -17.68
N TYR A 513 4.55 9.71 -18.26
CA TYR A 513 5.65 10.39 -18.97
C TYR A 513 6.06 11.70 -18.30
N ILE A 514 5.10 12.45 -17.76
CA ILE A 514 5.34 13.72 -17.08
C ILE A 514 5.42 13.50 -15.58
N LYS A 515 6.52 13.96 -14.97
CA LYS A 515 6.82 13.79 -13.54
C LYS A 515 6.61 12.33 -13.04
N PRO A 516 7.20 11.30 -13.67
CA PRO A 516 7.05 9.91 -13.21
C PRO A 516 7.54 9.67 -11.77
N GLN A 517 8.29 10.62 -11.20
CA GLN A 517 8.86 10.58 -9.85
C GLN A 517 7.86 11.02 -8.78
N LYS A 518 6.81 11.72 -9.21
CA LYS A 518 5.74 12.27 -8.37
C LYS A 518 4.39 11.77 -8.87
N LEU A 519 4.33 10.48 -9.17
CA LEU A 519 3.12 9.80 -9.61
C LEU A 519 2.05 9.88 -8.51
N CYS A 520 0.90 10.45 -8.83
CA CYS A 520 -0.28 10.43 -7.96
C CYS A 520 -1.03 9.12 -8.18
N MET A 521 -1.28 8.37 -7.11
CA MET A 521 -1.82 7.01 -7.09
C MET A 521 -0.94 6.02 -7.86
N ILE A 522 -0.24 5.11 -7.19
CA ILE A 522 0.72 4.21 -7.83
C ILE A 522 0.13 3.37 -8.98
N GLN A 523 -1.16 3.06 -8.94
CA GLN A 523 -1.86 2.29 -9.97
C GLN A 523 -2.26 3.13 -11.20
N SER A 524 -2.26 4.48 -11.12
CA SER A 524 -2.79 5.38 -12.16
C SER A 524 -2.15 5.25 -13.54
N TRP A 525 -0.88 4.85 -13.63
CA TRP A 525 -0.15 4.71 -14.89
C TRP A 525 -0.85 3.75 -15.87
N TYR A 526 -1.58 2.75 -15.37
CA TYR A 526 -2.31 1.81 -16.20
C TYR A 526 -3.39 2.52 -17.02
N ILE A 527 -4.15 3.45 -16.41
CA ILE A 527 -5.23 4.16 -17.10
C ILE A 527 -4.67 5.09 -18.18
N ALA A 528 -3.51 5.69 -17.93
CA ALA A 528 -2.77 6.46 -18.93
C ALA A 528 -2.38 5.59 -20.13
N CYS A 529 -1.72 4.45 -19.88
CA CYS A 529 -1.34 3.51 -20.92
C CYS A 529 -2.54 3.01 -21.74
N ASP A 530 -3.61 2.57 -21.08
CA ASP A 530 -4.81 2.06 -21.76
C ASP A 530 -5.48 3.14 -22.63
N THR A 531 -5.46 4.40 -22.17
CA THR A 531 -5.98 5.54 -22.95
C THR A 531 -5.11 5.84 -24.16
N HIS A 532 -3.78 5.92 -24.00
CA HIS A 532 -2.85 6.10 -25.11
C HIS A 532 -3.00 5.01 -26.18
N LEU A 533 -3.10 3.74 -25.77
CA LEU A 533 -3.26 2.62 -26.69
C LEU A 533 -4.61 2.68 -27.42
N PHE A 534 -5.69 3.03 -26.71
CA PHE A 534 -6.99 3.22 -27.32
C PHE A 534 -7.06 4.36 -28.33
N LEU A 535 -6.24 5.40 -28.20
CA LEU A 535 -6.16 6.43 -29.24
C LEU A 535 -5.77 5.83 -30.59
N THR A 536 -4.95 4.78 -30.62
CA THR A 536 -4.56 4.12 -31.87
C THR A 536 -5.63 3.17 -32.43
N ALA A 537 -6.50 2.62 -31.58
CA ALA A 537 -7.38 1.52 -31.95
C ALA A 537 -8.43 1.87 -33.03
N PRO A 538 -9.22 2.98 -32.95
CA PRO A 538 -10.17 3.33 -34.02
C PRO A 538 -9.52 3.56 -35.38
N ILE A 539 -8.30 4.11 -35.41
CA ILE A 539 -7.54 4.37 -36.64
C ILE A 539 -7.15 3.04 -37.29
N ILE A 540 -6.53 2.13 -36.51
CA ILE A 540 -6.12 0.81 -37.00
C ILE A 540 -7.33 0.00 -37.44
N VAL A 541 -8.44 0.03 -36.69
CA VAL A 541 -9.67 -0.69 -37.05
C VAL A 541 -10.29 -0.14 -38.33
N SER A 542 -10.27 1.18 -38.53
CA SER A 542 -10.69 1.79 -39.79
C SER A 542 -9.89 1.26 -40.99
N LEU A 543 -8.56 1.17 -40.85
CA LEU A 543 -7.68 0.59 -41.86
C LEU A 543 -7.95 -0.91 -42.08
N LEU A 544 -8.14 -1.68 -41.02
CA LEU A 544 -8.46 -3.12 -41.09
C LEU A 544 -9.77 -3.38 -41.82
N TYR A 545 -10.77 -2.52 -41.66
CA TYR A 545 -12.06 -2.65 -42.34
C TYR A 545 -12.00 -2.20 -43.81
N HIS A 546 -11.50 -0.99 -44.08
CA HIS A 546 -11.53 -0.41 -45.44
C HIS A 546 -10.41 -0.93 -46.35
N LYS A 547 -9.22 -1.20 -45.81
CA LYS A 547 -8.02 -1.62 -46.55
C LYS A 547 -7.33 -2.77 -45.80
N PRO A 548 -7.92 -3.99 -45.77
CA PRO A 548 -7.49 -5.06 -44.89
C PRO A 548 -6.02 -5.49 -45.07
N LYS A 549 -5.47 -5.44 -46.30
CA LYS A 549 -4.05 -5.72 -46.56
C LYS A 549 -3.13 -4.72 -45.84
N ILE A 550 -3.43 -3.43 -45.97
CA ILE A 550 -2.68 -2.35 -45.32
C ILE A 550 -2.88 -2.40 -43.81
N GLY A 551 -4.12 -2.58 -43.34
CA GLY A 551 -4.41 -2.69 -41.91
C GLY A 551 -3.67 -3.84 -41.24
N ASN A 552 -3.62 -5.03 -41.87
CA ASN A 552 -2.86 -6.16 -41.33
C ASN A 552 -1.35 -5.89 -41.33
N LEU A 553 -0.81 -5.27 -42.39
CA LEU A 553 0.59 -4.88 -42.46
C LEU A 553 0.94 -3.87 -41.36
N VAL A 554 0.12 -2.83 -41.17
CA VAL A 554 0.31 -1.81 -40.12
C VAL A 554 0.27 -2.46 -38.73
N LEU A 555 -0.71 -3.33 -38.46
CA LEU A 555 -0.79 -4.03 -37.18
C LEU A 555 0.44 -4.91 -36.92
N ALA A 556 0.93 -5.62 -37.93
CA ALA A 556 2.14 -6.43 -37.83
C ALA A 556 3.40 -5.57 -37.59
N LEU A 557 3.54 -4.45 -38.32
CA LEU A 557 4.65 -3.53 -38.15
C LEU A 557 4.64 -2.88 -36.75
N ILE A 558 3.48 -2.49 -36.24
CA ILE A 558 3.35 -1.95 -34.89
C ILE A 558 3.75 -3.00 -33.86
N LEU A 559 3.32 -4.25 -34.01
CA LEU A 559 3.68 -5.32 -33.09
C LEU A 559 5.20 -5.55 -33.07
N VAL A 560 5.85 -5.61 -34.23
CA VAL A 560 7.32 -5.72 -34.33
C VAL A 560 7.99 -4.49 -33.71
N ALA A 561 7.46 -3.29 -33.93
CA ALA A 561 7.99 -2.06 -33.38
C ALA A 561 7.90 -2.04 -31.84
N THR A 562 6.80 -2.47 -31.23
CA THR A 562 6.67 -2.47 -29.76
C THR A 562 7.60 -3.49 -29.12
N ILE A 563 7.75 -4.68 -29.72
CA ILE A 563 8.70 -5.70 -29.24
C ILE A 563 10.14 -5.19 -29.34
N SER A 564 10.50 -4.61 -30.49
CA SER A 564 11.83 -4.04 -30.72
C SER A 564 12.11 -2.89 -29.77
N THR A 565 11.12 -2.03 -29.52
CA THR A 565 11.26 -0.91 -28.59
C THR A 565 11.56 -1.41 -27.17
N THR A 566 10.84 -2.41 -26.68
CA THR A 566 11.12 -3.02 -25.37
C THR A 566 12.54 -3.60 -25.33
N PHE A 567 12.97 -4.31 -26.38
CA PHE A 567 14.34 -4.83 -26.48
C PHE A 567 15.39 -3.72 -26.40
N PHE A 568 15.27 -2.69 -27.24
CA PHE A 568 16.27 -1.61 -27.30
C PHE A 568 16.30 -0.76 -26.03
N VAL A 569 15.14 -0.45 -25.43
CA VAL A 569 15.07 0.29 -24.16
C VAL A 569 15.76 -0.48 -23.04
N THR A 570 15.52 -1.80 -22.94
CA THR A 570 16.18 -2.64 -21.93
C THR A 570 17.68 -2.76 -22.20
N TYR A 571 18.08 -3.00 -23.45
CA TYR A 571 19.48 -3.21 -23.83
C TYR A 571 20.33 -1.95 -23.65
N LEU A 572 19.89 -0.82 -24.23
CA LEU A 572 20.61 0.45 -24.14
C LEU A 572 20.54 1.05 -22.73
N GLY A 573 19.41 0.88 -22.05
CA GLY A 573 19.19 1.40 -20.70
C GLY A 573 19.92 0.61 -19.61
N LYS A 574 20.49 -0.57 -19.95
CA LYS A 574 21.03 -1.58 -19.03
C LYS A 574 20.05 -1.85 -17.88
N LEU A 575 18.80 -2.11 -18.25
CA LEU A 575 17.72 -2.36 -17.30
C LEU A 575 17.58 -3.85 -17.01
N ASP A 576 16.86 -4.18 -15.96
CA ASP A 576 16.48 -5.57 -15.66
C ASP A 576 15.51 -6.10 -16.72
N ALA A 577 15.43 -7.43 -16.86
CA ALA A 577 14.58 -8.08 -17.85
C ALA A 577 13.09 -7.77 -17.66
N PHE A 578 12.67 -7.59 -16.42
CA PHE A 578 11.35 -7.15 -15.99
C PHE A 578 11.49 -6.42 -14.65
N LEU A 579 10.40 -5.90 -14.09
CA LEU A 579 10.45 -5.25 -12.78
C LEU A 579 10.79 -6.29 -11.70
N LEU A 580 12.06 -6.31 -11.27
CA LEU A 580 12.49 -7.11 -10.14
C LEU A 580 12.01 -6.47 -8.84
N VAL A 581 11.18 -7.22 -8.11
CA VAL A 581 10.53 -6.76 -6.88
C VAL A 581 11.44 -7.07 -5.68
N HIS A 582 12.56 -6.34 -5.61
CA HIS A 582 13.45 -6.37 -4.45
C HIS A 582 12.86 -5.58 -3.27
N ILE A 583 13.42 -5.75 -2.07
CA ILE A 583 12.95 -5.04 -0.85
C ILE A 583 12.99 -3.51 -1.03
N LYS A 584 14.01 -2.99 -1.72
CA LYS A 584 14.10 -1.56 -2.04
C LYS A 584 12.93 -1.10 -2.93
N THR A 585 12.60 -1.88 -3.94
CA THR A 585 11.48 -1.64 -4.85
C THR A 585 10.14 -1.73 -4.13
N LEU A 586 9.99 -2.67 -3.20
CA LEU A 586 8.78 -2.80 -2.36
C LEU A 586 8.55 -1.58 -1.46
N ARG A 587 9.62 -1.03 -0.87
CA ARG A 587 9.52 0.18 -0.02
C ARG A 587 9.15 1.43 -0.82
N ASN A 588 9.74 1.61 -1.99
CA ASN A 588 9.45 2.74 -2.87
C ASN A 588 9.69 2.40 -4.35
N PRO A 589 8.68 1.91 -5.08
CA PRO A 589 8.84 1.48 -6.47
C PRO A 589 9.16 2.64 -7.42
N ILE A 590 8.77 3.86 -7.07
CA ILE A 590 8.98 5.06 -7.90
C ILE A 590 10.47 5.40 -8.03
N THR A 591 11.29 5.03 -7.03
CA THR A 591 12.74 5.26 -7.09
C THR A 591 13.45 4.34 -8.09
N ASP A 592 12.86 3.18 -8.38
CA ASP A 592 13.42 2.17 -9.24
C ASP A 592 13.49 2.64 -10.71
N LYS A 593 14.64 2.44 -11.36
CA LYS A 593 14.87 2.89 -12.74
C LYS A 593 14.10 2.02 -13.74
N THR A 594 14.04 0.71 -13.51
CA THR A 594 13.29 -0.26 -14.32
C THR A 594 11.80 0.02 -14.24
N PHE A 595 11.28 0.39 -13.06
CA PHE A 595 9.89 0.83 -12.90
C PHE A 595 9.55 2.02 -13.81
N ARG A 596 10.39 3.07 -13.78
CA ARG A 596 10.12 4.31 -14.52
C ARG A 596 10.39 4.22 -16.02
N SER A 597 11.40 3.45 -16.42
CA SER A 597 11.90 3.45 -17.79
C SER A 597 11.41 2.26 -18.62
N LEU A 598 10.99 1.16 -17.98
CA LEU A 598 10.53 -0.06 -18.66
C LEU A 598 9.09 -0.43 -18.28
N TYR A 599 8.72 -0.29 -17.00
CA TYR A 599 7.45 -0.81 -16.49
C TYR A 599 6.24 0.08 -16.78
N ILE A 600 6.29 1.38 -16.48
CA ILE A 600 5.17 2.33 -16.64
C ILE A 600 5.03 3.01 -18.02
N PRO A 601 6.08 3.16 -18.86
CA PRO A 601 5.91 3.82 -20.16
C PRO A 601 5.02 3.01 -21.10
N THR A 602 4.17 3.71 -21.87
CA THR A 602 3.21 3.04 -22.76
C THR A 602 3.88 2.25 -23.88
N HIS A 603 4.95 2.79 -24.47
CA HIS A 603 5.58 2.19 -25.65
C HIS A 603 6.26 0.84 -25.37
N THR A 604 6.82 0.64 -24.18
CA THR A 604 7.41 -0.65 -23.75
C THR A 604 6.36 -1.67 -23.28
N ARG A 605 5.13 -1.19 -23.00
CA ARG A 605 3.98 -1.99 -22.51
C ARG A 605 2.93 -2.30 -23.57
N ALA A 606 3.08 -1.79 -24.79
CA ALA A 606 2.03 -1.81 -25.81
C ALA A 606 1.77 -3.21 -26.43
N THR A 607 2.76 -4.10 -26.41
CA THR A 607 2.70 -5.41 -27.11
C THR A 607 1.45 -6.25 -26.80
N PRO A 608 1.07 -6.49 -25.52
CA PRO A 608 -0.13 -7.30 -25.20
C PRO A 608 -1.44 -6.69 -25.73
N TYR A 609 -1.52 -5.36 -25.82
CA TYR A 609 -2.70 -4.68 -26.38
C TYR A 609 -2.89 -4.98 -27.86
N TYR A 610 -1.82 -4.91 -28.65
CA TYR A 610 -1.87 -5.21 -30.08
C TYR A 610 -2.03 -6.72 -30.35
N VAL A 611 -1.50 -7.60 -29.50
CA VAL A 611 -1.86 -9.03 -29.51
C VAL A 611 -3.35 -9.22 -29.24
N GLY A 612 -3.93 -8.48 -28.29
CA GLY A 612 -5.36 -8.42 -28.05
C GLY A 612 -6.16 -7.98 -29.29
N MET A 613 -5.73 -6.91 -29.96
CA MET A 613 -6.37 -6.45 -31.21
C MET A 613 -6.35 -7.53 -32.30
N MET A 614 -5.20 -8.19 -32.49
CA MET A 614 -5.07 -9.31 -33.42
C MET A 614 -6.04 -10.45 -33.08
N THR A 615 -6.17 -10.77 -31.79
CA THR A 615 -7.11 -11.78 -31.28
C THR A 615 -8.57 -11.39 -31.57
N GLY A 616 -8.92 -10.11 -31.39
CA GLY A 616 -10.25 -9.57 -31.71
C GLY A 616 -10.58 -9.65 -33.20
N LEU A 617 -9.61 -9.35 -34.06
CA LEU A 617 -9.72 -9.50 -35.51
C LEU A 617 -9.94 -10.96 -35.93
N VAL A 618 -9.18 -11.89 -35.36
CA VAL A 618 -9.33 -13.33 -35.61
C VAL A 618 -10.73 -13.79 -35.19
N ARG A 619 -11.18 -13.42 -33.98
CA ARG A 619 -12.52 -13.79 -33.50
C ARG A 619 -13.65 -13.22 -34.34
N HIS A 620 -13.52 -11.98 -34.82
CA HIS A 620 -14.47 -11.34 -35.73
C HIS A 620 -14.57 -12.09 -37.06
N LYS A 621 -13.43 -12.45 -37.67
CA LYS A 621 -13.41 -13.28 -38.89
C LYS A 621 -14.05 -14.65 -38.68
N MET A 622 -13.71 -15.33 -37.59
CA MET A 622 -14.28 -16.65 -37.25
C MET A 622 -15.81 -16.58 -37.08
N LYS A 623 -16.34 -15.49 -36.50
CA LYS A 623 -17.77 -15.26 -36.38
C LYS A 623 -18.42 -15.13 -37.77
N ASN A 624 -17.84 -14.29 -38.63
CA ASN A 624 -18.39 -14.02 -39.96
C ASN A 624 -18.34 -15.23 -40.89
N SER A 625 -17.33 -16.10 -40.74
CA SER A 625 -17.22 -17.34 -41.52
C SER A 625 -17.84 -18.57 -40.85
N SER A 626 -18.47 -18.42 -39.67
CA SER A 626 -18.98 -19.53 -38.84
C SER A 626 -17.95 -20.67 -38.66
N TYR A 627 -16.67 -20.31 -38.51
CA TYR A 627 -15.57 -21.26 -38.50
C TYR A 627 -15.57 -22.11 -37.22
N LYS A 628 -15.58 -23.43 -37.39
CA LYS A 628 -15.45 -24.40 -36.29
C LYS A 628 -14.02 -24.89 -36.21
N ILE A 629 -13.43 -24.79 -35.01
CA ILE A 629 -12.05 -25.24 -34.76
C ILE A 629 -12.02 -26.76 -34.63
N ASN A 630 -11.02 -27.41 -35.22
CA ASN A 630 -10.77 -28.84 -35.04
C ASN A 630 -10.45 -29.16 -33.56
N LYS A 631 -11.06 -30.21 -33.00
CA LYS A 631 -10.87 -30.65 -31.60
C LYS A 631 -9.41 -30.91 -31.24
N TYR A 632 -8.61 -31.45 -32.16
CA TYR A 632 -7.17 -31.68 -31.91
C TYR A 632 -6.38 -30.38 -31.78
N VAL A 633 -6.75 -29.36 -32.58
CA VAL A 633 -6.15 -28.01 -32.48
C VAL A 633 -6.55 -27.37 -31.16
N VAL A 634 -7.81 -27.55 -30.72
CA VAL A 634 -8.26 -27.04 -29.42
C VAL A 634 -7.45 -27.64 -28.28
N TRP A 635 -7.32 -28.96 -28.23
CA TRP A 635 -6.61 -29.65 -27.15
C TRP A 635 -5.10 -29.32 -27.12
N SER A 636 -4.43 -29.35 -28.28
CA SER A 636 -3.01 -28.98 -28.37
C SER A 636 -2.77 -27.51 -27.99
N SER A 637 -3.65 -26.59 -28.43
CA SER A 637 -3.52 -25.17 -28.10
C SER A 637 -3.76 -24.87 -26.63
N TRP A 638 -4.64 -25.64 -25.94
CA TRP A 638 -4.78 -25.55 -24.49
C TRP A 638 -3.49 -25.94 -23.76
N ILE A 639 -2.86 -27.05 -24.16
CA ILE A 639 -1.57 -27.48 -23.57
C ILE A 639 -0.51 -26.40 -23.80
N VAL A 640 -0.37 -25.91 -25.03
CA VAL A 640 0.59 -24.85 -25.38
C VAL A 640 0.30 -23.58 -24.58
N SER A 641 -0.96 -23.16 -24.46
CA SER A 641 -1.37 -21.99 -23.69
C SER A 641 -0.99 -22.10 -22.21
N ILE A 642 -1.24 -23.26 -21.60
CA ILE A 642 -0.88 -23.54 -20.21
C ILE A 642 0.64 -23.47 -20.04
N VAL A 643 1.40 -24.13 -20.91
CA VAL A 643 2.88 -24.10 -20.89
C VAL A 643 3.41 -22.67 -21.06
N LEU A 644 2.84 -21.87 -21.95
CA LEU A 644 3.27 -20.48 -22.16
C LEU A 644 2.96 -19.60 -20.93
N MET A 645 1.76 -19.73 -20.34
CA MET A 645 1.38 -18.91 -19.18
C MET A 645 2.19 -19.28 -17.94
N PHE A 646 2.26 -20.56 -17.58
CA PHE A 646 3.03 -21.02 -16.43
C PHE A 646 4.55 -20.88 -16.67
N GLY A 647 5.02 -21.15 -17.88
CA GLY A 647 6.40 -20.93 -18.28
C GLY A 647 6.80 -19.47 -18.12
N THR A 648 5.97 -18.53 -18.56
CA THR A 648 6.22 -17.09 -18.36
C THR A 648 6.23 -16.72 -16.88
N LEU A 649 5.30 -17.26 -16.09
CA LEU A 649 5.19 -16.94 -14.68
C LEU A 649 6.42 -17.42 -13.90
N PHE A 650 6.82 -18.67 -14.11
CA PHE A 650 7.86 -19.32 -13.31
C PHE A 650 9.27 -19.10 -13.83
N SER A 651 9.50 -18.97 -15.15
CA SER A 651 10.86 -18.79 -15.71
C SER A 651 11.58 -17.53 -15.20
N ALA A 652 10.84 -16.54 -14.72
CA ALA A 652 11.36 -15.34 -14.07
C ALA A 652 12.29 -15.62 -12.88
N TRP A 653 12.17 -16.79 -12.24
CA TRP A 653 13.01 -17.19 -11.10
C TRP A 653 14.51 -17.13 -11.41
N TRP A 654 14.89 -17.37 -12.67
CA TRP A 654 16.28 -17.36 -13.15
C TRP A 654 16.97 -16.02 -12.86
N PHE A 655 16.25 -14.90 -12.96
CA PHE A 655 16.78 -13.55 -12.73
C PHE A 655 16.92 -13.18 -11.25
N TYR A 656 16.29 -13.94 -10.35
CA TYR A 656 16.43 -13.78 -8.91
C TYR A 656 17.57 -14.61 -8.33
N GLU A 657 18.23 -15.44 -9.15
CA GLU A 657 19.29 -16.31 -8.67
C GLU A 657 20.55 -15.49 -8.30
N PRO A 658 21.11 -15.64 -7.09
CA PRO A 658 22.25 -14.81 -6.65
C PRO A 658 23.52 -14.93 -7.51
N ASN A 659 23.72 -16.06 -8.20
CA ASN A 659 24.84 -16.26 -9.12
C ASN A 659 24.56 -15.79 -10.56
N TYR A 660 23.36 -15.24 -10.83
CA TYR A 660 23.05 -14.70 -12.15
C TYR A 660 23.98 -13.54 -12.47
N LYS A 661 24.81 -13.71 -13.50
CA LYS A 661 25.62 -12.64 -14.07
C LYS A 661 24.75 -11.87 -15.04
N TYR A 662 24.56 -10.58 -14.76
CA TYR A 662 23.78 -9.70 -15.62
C TYR A 662 24.33 -9.71 -17.04
N ASP A 663 23.46 -10.07 -17.98
CA ASP A 663 23.71 -9.97 -19.41
C ASP A 663 22.61 -9.11 -20.03
N ALA A 664 23.00 -7.95 -20.56
CA ALA A 664 22.08 -6.98 -21.14
C ALA A 664 21.30 -7.55 -22.33
N PHE A 665 21.90 -8.43 -23.13
CA PHE A 665 21.24 -9.06 -24.27
C PHE A 665 20.18 -10.06 -23.80
N VAL A 666 20.53 -10.92 -22.83
CA VAL A 666 19.58 -11.89 -22.25
C VAL A 666 18.42 -11.18 -21.58
N ALA A 667 18.70 -10.13 -20.80
CA ALA A 667 17.68 -9.34 -20.14
C ALA A 667 16.74 -8.66 -21.15
N ALA A 668 17.29 -8.05 -22.20
CA ALA A 668 16.51 -7.42 -23.26
C ALA A 668 15.66 -8.41 -24.05
N LEU A 669 16.22 -9.58 -24.40
CA LEU A 669 15.51 -10.63 -25.12
C LEU A 669 14.35 -11.18 -24.29
N TYR A 670 14.60 -11.51 -23.02
CA TYR A 670 13.56 -11.98 -22.11
C TYR A 670 12.48 -10.92 -21.93
N GLY A 671 12.86 -9.67 -21.64
CA GLY A 671 11.93 -8.56 -21.43
C GLY A 671 11.02 -8.26 -22.62
N ALA A 672 11.52 -8.47 -23.85
CA ALA A 672 10.73 -8.32 -25.07
C ALA A 672 9.77 -9.49 -25.30
N LEU A 673 10.20 -10.73 -25.04
CA LEU A 673 9.46 -11.94 -25.38
C LEU A 673 8.44 -12.38 -24.33
N TYR A 674 8.73 -12.21 -23.04
CA TYR A 674 7.90 -12.77 -21.96
C TYR A 674 6.46 -12.21 -21.95
N ARG A 675 6.28 -10.96 -22.41
CA ARG A 675 4.96 -10.33 -22.56
C ARG A 675 4.13 -10.99 -23.66
N ILE A 676 4.80 -11.38 -24.75
CA ILE A 676 4.17 -12.01 -25.91
C ILE A 676 3.70 -13.42 -25.53
N THR A 677 4.53 -14.18 -24.82
CA THR A 677 4.21 -15.54 -24.41
C THR A 677 3.01 -15.57 -23.46
N TRP A 678 2.96 -14.65 -22.48
CA TRP A 678 1.77 -14.45 -21.65
C TRP A 678 0.55 -14.09 -22.51
N ALA A 679 0.71 -13.12 -23.41
CA ALA A 679 -0.38 -12.63 -24.23
C ALA A 679 -0.97 -13.70 -25.16
N ALA A 680 -0.13 -14.54 -25.75
CA ALA A 680 -0.56 -15.65 -26.60
C ALA A 680 -1.44 -16.65 -25.84
N GLY A 681 -1.06 -17.02 -24.60
CA GLY A 681 -1.84 -17.95 -23.78
C GLY A 681 -3.21 -17.37 -23.35
N VAL A 682 -3.23 -16.12 -22.90
CA VAL A 682 -4.49 -15.44 -22.55
C VAL A 682 -5.38 -15.26 -23.79
N SER A 683 -4.81 -14.90 -24.94
CA SER A 683 -5.53 -14.77 -26.21
C SER A 683 -6.19 -16.08 -26.65
N TRP A 684 -5.49 -17.20 -26.53
CA TRP A 684 -6.07 -18.51 -26.79
C TRP A 684 -7.23 -18.81 -25.84
N THR A 685 -7.07 -18.51 -24.54
CA THR A 685 -8.15 -18.67 -23.54
C THR A 685 -9.41 -17.89 -23.95
N ILE A 686 -9.28 -16.65 -24.42
CA ILE A 686 -10.41 -15.84 -24.91
C ILE A 686 -11.06 -16.48 -26.15
N ILE A 687 -10.27 -16.95 -27.12
CA ILE A 687 -10.81 -17.60 -28.34
C ILE A 687 -11.52 -18.91 -28.00
N ALA A 688 -10.89 -19.78 -27.21
CA ALA A 688 -11.42 -21.09 -26.86
C ALA A 688 -12.76 -20.96 -26.12
N VAL A 689 -12.83 -20.12 -25.07
CA VAL A 689 -14.06 -19.96 -24.30
C VAL A 689 -15.15 -19.24 -25.10
N SER A 690 -14.83 -18.18 -25.86
CA SER A 690 -15.83 -17.47 -26.69
C SER A 690 -16.35 -18.26 -27.89
N THR A 691 -15.76 -19.42 -28.19
CA THR A 691 -16.22 -20.35 -29.24
C THR A 691 -16.86 -21.62 -28.68
N GLY A 692 -17.08 -21.71 -27.36
CA GLY A 692 -17.69 -22.86 -26.69
C GLY A 692 -16.72 -24.05 -26.51
N ASN A 693 -15.42 -23.81 -26.60
CA ASN A 693 -14.36 -24.80 -26.42
C ASN A 693 -13.62 -24.59 -25.08
N GLY A 694 -14.30 -24.01 -24.08
CA GLY A 694 -13.69 -23.63 -22.81
C GLY A 694 -13.57 -24.74 -21.76
N GLY A 695 -14.23 -25.88 -21.97
CA GLY A 695 -14.16 -27.04 -21.08
C GLY A 695 -14.55 -26.69 -19.63
N PHE A 696 -13.69 -27.04 -18.66
CA PHE A 696 -13.96 -26.79 -17.24
C PHE A 696 -13.81 -25.31 -16.82
N ILE A 697 -13.13 -24.48 -17.63
CA ILE A 697 -12.88 -23.07 -17.30
C ILE A 697 -14.11 -22.21 -17.61
N GLU A 698 -14.88 -22.59 -18.63
CA GLU A 698 -16.04 -21.82 -19.10
C GLU A 698 -17.10 -21.58 -18.01
N PRO A 699 -17.55 -22.58 -17.23
CA PRO A 699 -18.51 -22.36 -16.14
C PRO A 699 -18.00 -21.38 -15.06
N ILE A 700 -16.69 -21.38 -14.80
CA ILE A 700 -16.06 -20.51 -13.79
C ILE A 700 -16.02 -19.07 -14.31
N LEU A 701 -15.55 -18.86 -15.55
CA LEU A 701 -15.41 -17.52 -16.13
C LEU A 701 -16.76 -16.89 -16.51
N CYS A 702 -17.76 -17.71 -16.83
CA CYS A 702 -19.10 -17.24 -17.20
C CYS A 702 -20.08 -17.26 -16.01
N TRP A 703 -19.59 -17.40 -14.77
CA TRP A 703 -20.45 -17.44 -13.59
C TRP A 703 -21.22 -16.12 -13.39
N LYS A 704 -22.55 -16.19 -13.21
CA LYS A 704 -23.42 -14.99 -13.18
C LYS A 704 -23.00 -13.94 -12.13
N PRO A 705 -22.72 -14.27 -10.85
CA PRO A 705 -22.24 -13.28 -9.88
C PRO A 705 -20.96 -12.56 -10.31
N VAL A 706 -20.06 -13.25 -11.03
CA VAL A 706 -18.83 -12.66 -11.55
C VAL A 706 -19.13 -11.61 -12.63
N ILE A 707 -20.22 -11.76 -13.39
CA ILE A 707 -20.68 -10.71 -14.31
C ILE A 707 -21.00 -9.43 -13.53
N THR A 708 -21.72 -9.54 -12.40
CA THR A 708 -22.03 -8.39 -11.53
C THR A 708 -20.77 -7.78 -10.92
N LEU A 709 -19.87 -8.59 -10.37
CA LEU A 709 -18.64 -8.10 -9.76
C LEU A 709 -17.68 -7.49 -10.78
N SER A 710 -17.59 -8.07 -11.98
CA SER A 710 -16.77 -7.52 -13.06
C SER A 710 -17.16 -6.07 -13.37
N ARG A 711 -18.45 -5.72 -13.24
CA ARG A 711 -18.97 -4.38 -13.49
C ARG A 711 -18.42 -3.31 -12.54
N LEU A 712 -17.98 -3.72 -11.36
CA LEU A 712 -17.41 -2.86 -10.33
C LEU A 712 -15.88 -2.74 -10.43
N THR A 713 -15.23 -3.51 -11.31
CA THR A 713 -13.76 -3.60 -11.38
C THR A 713 -13.06 -2.27 -11.59
N TYR A 714 -13.63 -1.35 -12.36
CA TYR A 714 -13.03 -0.04 -12.60
C TYR A 714 -13.00 0.81 -11.32
N CYS A 715 -14.12 0.91 -10.60
CA CYS A 715 -14.17 1.62 -9.33
C CYS A 715 -13.31 0.92 -8.26
N ALA A 716 -13.27 -0.42 -8.22
CA ALA A 716 -12.40 -1.18 -7.32
C ALA A 716 -10.92 -0.91 -7.60
N PHE A 717 -10.55 -0.82 -8.88
CA PHE A 717 -9.22 -0.43 -9.31
C PHE A 717 -8.83 0.97 -8.83
N LEU A 718 -9.75 1.93 -8.83
CA LEU A 718 -9.44 3.28 -8.35
C LEU A 718 -9.22 3.33 -6.83
N CYS A 719 -10.01 2.61 -6.04
CA CYS A 719 -10.00 2.76 -4.58
C CYS A 719 -9.06 1.82 -3.80
N HIS A 720 -8.77 0.60 -4.32
CA HIS A 720 -8.05 -0.43 -3.53
C HIS A 720 -6.69 0.05 -2.98
N GLY A 721 -5.90 0.78 -3.77
CA GLY A 721 -4.59 1.28 -3.33
C GLY A 721 -4.70 2.26 -2.16
N GLY A 722 -5.78 3.04 -2.08
CA GLY A 722 -6.00 3.98 -0.98
C GLY A 722 -6.38 3.27 0.31
N LEU A 723 -7.22 2.22 0.22
CA LEU A 723 -7.57 1.37 1.35
C LEU A 723 -6.34 0.64 1.91
N GLN A 724 -5.48 0.11 1.03
CA GLN A 724 -4.26 -0.57 1.43
C GLN A 724 -3.24 0.38 2.06
N LEU A 725 -3.10 1.58 1.49
CA LEU A 725 -2.22 2.63 2.03
C LEU A 725 -2.74 3.14 3.39
N TYR A 726 -4.06 3.26 3.57
CA TYR A 726 -4.66 3.58 4.87
C TYR A 726 -4.22 2.57 5.92
N THR A 727 -4.35 1.26 5.65
CA THR A 727 -3.95 0.21 6.60
C THR A 727 -2.48 0.31 6.98
N VAL A 728 -1.60 0.59 6.01
CA VAL A 728 -0.15 0.70 6.26
C VAL A 728 0.20 1.97 7.04
N GLY A 729 -0.43 3.10 6.72
CA GLY A 729 -0.22 4.36 7.43
C GLY A 729 -0.67 4.31 8.89
N SER A 730 -1.70 3.52 9.20
CA SER A 730 -2.28 3.38 10.55
C SER A 730 -1.60 2.30 11.42
N ILE A 731 -0.53 1.66 10.94
CA ILE A 731 0.18 0.62 11.71
C ILE A 731 0.79 1.21 12.98
N ARG A 732 0.44 0.65 14.14
CA ARG A 732 1.00 1.02 15.46
C ARG A 732 2.19 0.17 15.87
N THR A 733 2.24 -1.07 15.42
CA THR A 733 3.31 -2.03 15.74
C THR A 733 3.78 -2.74 14.47
N PRO A 734 5.09 -3.00 14.29
CA PRO A 734 5.58 -3.69 13.11
C PRO A 734 4.85 -5.02 12.88
N PHE A 735 4.51 -5.31 11.64
CA PHE A 735 3.65 -6.44 11.31
C PHE A 735 4.40 -7.78 11.34
N HIS A 736 3.79 -8.81 11.90
CA HIS A 736 4.30 -10.18 11.76
C HIS A 736 3.76 -10.82 10.48
N THR A 737 4.64 -11.05 9.52
CA THR A 737 4.27 -11.57 8.20
C THR A 737 4.13 -13.09 8.23
N SER A 738 3.01 -13.60 7.74
CA SER A 738 2.78 -15.03 7.49
C SER A 738 1.84 -15.19 6.30
N TYR A 739 1.86 -16.36 5.64
CA TYR A 739 0.94 -16.65 4.53
C TYR A 739 -0.53 -16.49 4.96
N TYR A 740 -0.88 -16.99 6.15
CA TYR A 740 -2.22 -16.86 6.71
C TYR A 740 -2.65 -15.38 6.84
N ASN A 741 -1.79 -14.55 7.45
CA ASN A 741 -2.07 -13.14 7.68
C ASN A 741 -2.21 -12.36 6.35
N LEU A 742 -1.37 -12.67 5.37
CA LEU A 742 -1.40 -12.03 4.06
C LEU A 742 -2.67 -12.39 3.27
N VAL A 743 -3.07 -13.66 3.31
CA VAL A 743 -4.32 -14.13 2.70
C VAL A 743 -5.53 -13.50 3.39
N TRP A 744 -5.56 -13.48 4.72
CA TRP A 744 -6.63 -12.84 5.51
C TRP A 744 -6.80 -11.36 5.14
N LEU A 745 -5.71 -10.59 5.14
CA LEU A 745 -5.73 -9.18 4.76
C LEU A 745 -6.18 -8.99 3.31
N SER A 746 -5.76 -9.89 2.40
CA SER A 746 -6.15 -9.81 0.99
C SER A 746 -7.65 -10.03 0.78
N PHE A 747 -8.27 -10.96 1.49
CA PHE A 747 -9.74 -11.14 1.44
C PHE A 747 -10.48 -9.92 2.02
N GLY A 748 -9.94 -9.31 3.08
CA GLY A 748 -10.43 -8.05 3.61
C GLY A 748 -10.39 -6.94 2.57
N ASP A 749 -9.26 -6.79 1.86
CA ASP A 749 -9.09 -5.78 0.83
C ASP A 749 -10.01 -5.98 -0.36
N ILE A 750 -10.16 -7.22 -0.84
CA ILE A 750 -11.08 -7.52 -1.94
C ILE A 750 -12.49 -7.09 -1.53
N THR A 751 -12.94 -7.51 -0.34
CA THR A 751 -14.29 -7.20 0.14
C THR A 751 -14.52 -5.69 0.28
N LEU A 752 -13.61 -4.98 0.96
CA LEU A 752 -13.70 -3.53 1.16
C LEU A 752 -13.58 -2.75 -0.15
N SER A 753 -12.71 -3.18 -1.08
CA SER A 753 -12.54 -2.53 -2.38
C SER A 753 -13.80 -2.67 -3.23
N PHE A 754 -14.43 -3.85 -3.27
CA PHE A 754 -15.67 -4.05 -4.02
C PHE A 754 -16.87 -3.36 -3.35
N LEU A 755 -16.90 -3.24 -2.02
CA LEU A 755 -17.91 -2.45 -1.30
C LEU A 755 -17.77 -0.95 -1.64
N ALA A 756 -16.57 -0.40 -1.55
CA ALA A 756 -16.29 0.98 -1.94
C ALA A 756 -16.59 1.21 -3.42
N ALA A 757 -16.23 0.25 -4.28
CA ALA A 757 -16.52 0.29 -5.71
C ALA A 757 -18.02 0.33 -6.01
N PHE A 758 -18.82 -0.45 -5.27
CA PHE A 758 -20.27 -0.43 -5.37
C PHE A 758 -20.83 0.97 -5.07
N CYS A 759 -20.39 1.60 -3.98
CA CYS A 759 -20.79 2.97 -3.64
C CYS A 759 -20.37 3.97 -4.73
N LEU A 760 -19.10 3.95 -5.17
CA LEU A 760 -18.60 4.85 -6.22
C LEU A 760 -19.35 4.67 -7.55
N THR A 761 -19.68 3.43 -7.91
CA THR A 761 -20.40 3.09 -9.14
C THR A 761 -21.82 3.66 -9.12
N LEU A 762 -22.48 3.64 -7.97
CA LEU A 762 -23.85 4.13 -7.83
C LEU A 762 -23.91 5.66 -7.73
N LEU A 763 -22.96 6.27 -7.03
CA LEU A 763 -22.93 7.72 -6.81
C LEU A 763 -22.48 8.48 -8.06
N TYR A 764 -21.52 7.94 -8.81
CA TYR A 764 -20.87 8.67 -9.90
C TYR A 764 -20.94 7.92 -11.23
N GLU A 765 -20.40 6.70 -11.33
CA GLU A 765 -20.24 6.01 -12.63
C GLU A 765 -21.58 5.82 -13.37
N SER A 766 -22.58 5.27 -12.68
CA SER A 766 -23.88 4.93 -13.27
C SER A 766 -24.68 6.17 -13.70
N PRO A 767 -24.79 7.24 -12.89
CA PRO A 767 -25.40 8.49 -13.32
C PRO A 767 -24.71 9.14 -14.51
N ILE A 768 -23.38 9.17 -14.54
CA ILE A 768 -22.62 9.75 -15.67
C ILE A 768 -22.91 8.99 -16.96
N ILE A 769 -22.92 7.66 -16.92
CA ILE A 769 -23.30 6.83 -18.08
C ILE A 769 -24.74 7.11 -18.53
N GLY A 770 -25.64 7.44 -17.59
CA GLY A 770 -27.02 7.86 -17.89
C GLY A 770 -27.04 9.21 -18.62
N LEU A 771 -26.36 10.21 -18.07
CA LEU A 771 -26.24 11.55 -18.63
C LEU A 771 -25.62 11.55 -20.03
N GLU A 772 -24.51 10.82 -20.21
CA GLU A 772 -23.84 10.66 -21.50
C GLU A 772 -24.84 10.19 -22.56
N LYS A 773 -25.61 9.14 -22.25
CA LYS A 773 -26.64 8.64 -23.18
C LYS A 773 -27.70 9.67 -23.52
N ILE A 774 -28.04 10.59 -22.63
CA ILE A 774 -29.08 11.60 -22.85
C ILE A 774 -28.54 12.73 -23.72
N PHE A 775 -27.39 13.30 -23.37
CA PHE A 775 -26.80 14.42 -24.09
C PHE A 775 -26.38 14.05 -25.51
N PHE A 776 -25.86 12.83 -25.68
CA PHE A 776 -25.41 12.33 -26.97
C PHE A 776 -26.49 11.48 -27.70
N ASN A 777 -27.75 11.44 -27.27
CA ASN A 777 -28.82 10.67 -27.98
C ASN A 777 -29.47 11.41 -29.17
N ARG A 778 -29.03 12.63 -29.50
CA ARG A 778 -29.76 13.51 -30.42
C ARG A 778 -29.78 13.03 -31.88
N ASP A 779 -28.85 12.14 -32.27
CA ASP A 779 -28.80 11.51 -33.59
C ASP A 779 -28.77 9.98 -33.50
N ASN A 780 -29.47 9.28 -34.40
CA ASN A 780 -29.38 7.80 -34.54
C ASN A 780 -27.93 7.31 -34.67
N LYS A 781 -27.02 8.14 -35.23
CA LYS A 781 -25.57 7.90 -35.33
C LYS A 781 -24.89 7.90 -33.95
N SER A 782 -25.15 8.93 -33.15
CA SER A 782 -24.52 9.09 -31.83
C SER A 782 -25.03 8.06 -30.82
N ARG A 783 -26.29 7.61 -30.93
CA ARG A 783 -26.85 6.52 -30.11
C ARG A 783 -26.09 5.19 -30.30
N TYR A 784 -25.64 4.91 -31.52
CA TYR A 784 -24.96 3.67 -31.85
C TYR A 784 -23.48 3.68 -31.41
N VAL A 785 -22.79 4.82 -31.58
CA VAL A 785 -21.42 5.04 -31.08
C VAL A 785 -21.37 4.95 -29.56
N ASN A 786 -22.30 5.63 -28.87
CA ASN A 786 -22.50 5.50 -27.43
C ASN A 786 -22.62 4.03 -27.01
N ASN A 787 -23.42 3.22 -27.67
CA ASN A 787 -23.60 1.83 -27.26
C ASN A 787 -22.33 0.98 -27.39
N ILE A 788 -21.43 1.33 -28.30
CA ILE A 788 -20.19 0.58 -28.52
C ILE A 788 -19.03 1.13 -27.71
N THR A 789 -18.83 2.44 -27.62
CA THR A 789 -17.86 2.98 -26.64
C THR A 789 -18.25 2.51 -25.26
N THR A 790 -19.55 2.57 -24.95
CA THR A 790 -20.07 1.94 -23.76
C THR A 790 -19.75 0.45 -23.77
N LYS A 791 -20.15 -0.46 -24.67
CA LYS A 791 -19.76 -1.89 -24.60
C LYS A 791 -18.25 -2.17 -24.45
N ILE A 792 -17.38 -1.41 -25.12
CA ILE A 792 -15.91 -1.49 -25.02
C ILE A 792 -15.45 -1.21 -23.59
N SER A 793 -16.16 -0.34 -22.89
CA SER A 793 -15.86 0.03 -21.51
C SER A 793 -16.84 -0.60 -20.48
N ASN A 794 -18.03 -1.06 -20.90
CA ASN A 794 -19.24 -1.54 -20.20
C ASN A 794 -19.63 -3.00 -20.61
N LEU A 795 -18.68 -3.85 -21.01
CA LEU A 795 -18.62 -5.17 -20.36
C LEU A 795 -18.32 -5.02 -18.84
N ASN A 796 -18.45 -3.80 -18.32
CA ASN A 796 -19.16 -3.41 -17.10
C ASN A 796 -20.56 -2.74 -17.39
N VAL A 797 -21.69 -3.44 -17.67
CA VAL A 797 -23.11 -2.95 -17.76
C VAL A 797 -23.59 -2.15 -19.00
N LYS A 798 -24.45 -2.70 -19.87
CA LYS A 798 -25.53 -1.88 -20.50
C LYS A 798 -26.81 -2.71 -20.78
N PRO A 799 -28.02 -2.14 -20.53
CA PRO A 799 -29.30 -2.73 -20.91
C PRO A 799 -29.75 -2.26 -22.31
N GLU A 800 -30.48 -3.11 -23.02
CA GLU A 800 -31.23 -2.77 -24.23
C GLU A 800 -32.74 -2.75 -23.98
N LYS A 801 -33.43 -2.02 -24.86
CA LYS A 801 -34.80 -1.51 -24.77
C LYS A 801 -35.86 -2.60 -24.86
N PHE A 802 -36.96 -2.39 -24.14
CA PHE A 802 -38.27 -2.97 -24.43
C PHE A 802 -38.87 -2.31 -25.68
N GLN A 803 -39.31 -3.12 -26.63
CA GLN A 803 -40.39 -2.78 -27.54
C GLN A 803 -41.55 -3.71 -27.18
N GLN A 804 -42.68 -3.11 -26.79
CA GLN A 804 -43.97 -3.79 -26.64
C GLN A 804 -44.33 -4.47 -27.96
N ILE A 805 -44.65 -5.76 -27.91
CA ILE A 805 -45.53 -6.40 -28.89
C ILE A 805 -46.66 -7.02 -28.07
N THR A 806 -47.84 -6.47 -28.29
CA THR A 806 -49.15 -6.88 -27.82
C THR A 806 -49.49 -8.32 -28.24
N ALA A 807 -50.01 -9.10 -27.27
CA ALA A 807 -51.18 -10.02 -27.26
C ALA A 807 -51.71 -10.62 -28.59
N PRO A 808 -52.41 -11.78 -28.53
CA PRO A 808 -53.34 -12.22 -27.47
C PRO A 808 -52.74 -13.11 -26.39
#